data_AF-A0A150P1P9-F1
#
_entry.id   AF-A0A150P1P9-F1
#
_cell.length_a   1.000
_cell.length_b   1.000
_cell.length_c   1.000
_cell.angle_alpha   90.00
_cell.angle_beta   90.00
_cell.angle_gamma   90.00
#
_symmetry.space_group_name_H-M   'P 1'
#
loop_
_entity.id
_entity.type
_entity.pdbx_description
1 polymer ?
#
loop_
_entity_poly.entity_id
_entity_poly.type
_entity_poly.pdbx_seq_one_letter_code
_entity_poly.pdbx_strand_id
1 'polypeptide(L)'
;MVTGLDLHATLHRIVMDAVGAVPSAQRGSLLARDGEQLVYKASVGLAGVLASPQEVVGGAGPATMIAALSTPDSADGARVTAAADWYREHLPGASALHLVPAGAVVVLTPVHVQGQTIGVLAVEQPDGQAPPAEGWARLRALAASAGAALERRELYNDKARSAQEVRVLEAVLNAVAARTSTHELVEMISKGIKSVQLGPQWRSVHLVLLSDAPSGGARGDAAARELRIYHVPHRSPLAFWNNVREGALVAGRSVGIHVDVRNAPAHSAVEQRGILEDAIDRGVDGIAVAPLTPEVLEPAIRRAAEAGIPVVTIDTPPAEGSCARAYIGTDNVAAGRLAAEMMARLLPGGGKIGALTFWLSAINSRERIEAFRAAVSGTRTPLDMKPPAEDRFDIDLGMRIAREAVETGGIAGALGVCAENGLSWGAAAKALGRAGELKIVAFDLLTDTLAMLREGTIHAVLVQREHEMGYRAVQVLHDMVSRGVEAALAGLPTRAGSGGGRSALRFIDTGIDVVTVERTPWSLPLSDYLPLDANRKAAKRREQLPYERRAKELLLVTVDAGNEGYREERVPLDARSMVGRVLSTARPIIVDTRSSELHDAPDVVEARGKGAATLVGVPLLAGGSAFGALVLESGRQAACSLDDLTTIERIVDTMAVAIENARLVHRITERTHELEHANRHQESLLDTIRELSSPVVPIARNILVMPIVGTMDAQRSGRFIESMLQDITEHHARVVLVDVTGMAVVDAASVEHLLRAARAARLLGAEVVLVGITAAAARLMVDEGVDLGSLITRSTLQLGFDYALSKTGGQIVYRRSPHIQPS
;
A
#
# COMPACT_ATOMS: atom_id res chain seq x y z
N MET A 1 -3.22 6.05 -43.79
CA MET A 1 -2.97 5.09 -42.70
C MET A 1 -4.11 5.21 -41.72
N VAL A 2 -5.07 4.30 -41.82
CA VAL A 2 -6.22 4.25 -40.92
C VAL A 2 -5.71 3.84 -39.54
N THR A 3 -5.80 4.78 -38.61
CA THR A 3 -5.60 4.59 -37.18
C THR A 3 -6.50 3.45 -36.71
N GLY A 4 -5.91 2.43 -36.07
CA GLY A 4 -6.65 1.50 -35.25
C GLY A 4 -7.45 2.31 -34.26
N LEU A 5 -8.76 2.34 -34.45
CA LEU A 5 -9.71 3.04 -33.62
C LEU A 5 -10.84 2.06 -33.44
N ASP A 6 -10.97 1.64 -32.20
CA ASP A 6 -11.93 0.69 -31.70
C ASP A 6 -11.75 -0.68 -32.39
N LEU A 7 -11.17 -1.67 -31.72
CA LEU A 7 -11.13 -3.04 -32.27
C LEU A 7 -12.53 -3.47 -32.71
N HIS A 8 -13.59 -3.09 -31.99
CA HIS A 8 -14.95 -3.34 -32.43
C HIS A 8 -15.25 -2.57 -33.73
N ALA A 9 -14.96 -1.27 -33.85
CA ALA A 9 -15.12 -0.53 -35.12
C ALA A 9 -14.20 -1.00 -36.24
N THR A 10 -13.02 -1.54 -35.95
CA THR A 10 -12.05 -2.09 -36.89
C THR A 10 -12.59 -3.42 -37.42
N LEU A 11 -13.00 -4.31 -36.53
CA LEU A 11 -13.65 -5.56 -36.90
C LEU A 11 -15.00 -5.31 -37.59
N HIS A 12 -15.77 -4.34 -37.13
CA HIS A 12 -17.03 -3.92 -37.75
C HIS A 12 -16.79 -3.31 -39.13
N ARG A 13 -15.75 -2.48 -39.31
CA ARG A 13 -15.36 -1.98 -40.64
C ARG A 13 -14.88 -3.10 -41.54
N ILE A 14 -14.11 -4.05 -41.03
CA ILE A 14 -13.72 -5.26 -41.78
C ILE A 14 -14.95 -6.03 -42.23
N VAL A 15 -15.97 -6.19 -41.38
CA VAL A 15 -17.23 -6.83 -41.75
C VAL A 15 -18.01 -5.99 -42.78
N MET A 16 -18.06 -4.66 -42.64
CA MET A 16 -18.69 -3.76 -43.63
C MET A 16 -18.01 -3.89 -45.00
N ASP A 17 -16.67 -3.86 -45.01
CA ASP A 17 -15.86 -3.99 -46.22
C ASP A 17 -16.02 -5.39 -46.85
N ALA A 18 -16.20 -6.43 -46.02
CA ALA A 18 -16.44 -7.79 -46.46
C ALA A 18 -17.81 -7.94 -47.13
N VAL A 19 -18.85 -7.33 -46.57
CA VAL A 19 -20.18 -7.25 -47.21
C VAL A 19 -20.09 -6.49 -48.53
N GLY A 20 -19.36 -5.38 -48.58
CA GLY A 20 -19.15 -4.62 -49.82
C GLY A 20 -18.29 -5.33 -50.88
N ALA A 21 -17.49 -6.34 -50.50
CA ALA A 21 -16.65 -7.10 -51.41
C ALA A 21 -17.39 -8.21 -52.17
N VAL A 22 -18.59 -8.58 -51.71
CA VAL A 22 -19.43 -9.60 -52.33
C VAL A 22 -20.65 -8.92 -52.96
N PRO A 23 -20.83 -9.00 -54.29
CA PRO A 23 -22.02 -8.45 -54.95
C PRO A 23 -23.28 -9.04 -54.33
N SER A 24 -24.34 -8.23 -54.18
CA SER A 24 -25.65 -8.59 -53.60
C SER A 24 -25.67 -8.97 -52.11
N ALA A 25 -24.52 -9.10 -51.43
CA ALA A 25 -24.47 -9.38 -50.00
C ALA A 25 -25.13 -8.27 -49.17
N GLN A 26 -25.91 -8.68 -48.18
CA GLN A 26 -26.68 -7.77 -47.33
C GLN A 26 -26.28 -7.84 -45.86
N ARG A 27 -25.66 -8.94 -45.44
CA ARG A 27 -25.34 -9.18 -44.02
C ARG A 27 -23.97 -9.81 -43.89
N GLY A 28 -23.30 -9.53 -42.77
CA GLY A 28 -22.00 -10.10 -42.47
C GLY A 28 -21.73 -10.18 -40.99
N SER A 29 -20.83 -11.07 -40.59
CA SER A 29 -20.39 -11.22 -39.22
C SER A 29 -18.98 -11.78 -39.12
N LEU A 30 -18.32 -11.47 -38.01
CA LEU A 30 -17.04 -12.03 -37.64
C LEU A 30 -17.20 -12.74 -36.29
N LEU A 31 -16.86 -14.03 -36.26
CA LEU A 31 -16.87 -14.85 -35.07
C LEU A 31 -15.43 -15.23 -34.73
N ALA A 32 -15.06 -15.20 -33.45
CA ALA A 32 -13.76 -15.66 -32.98
C ALA A 32 -13.90 -16.49 -31.70
N ARG A 33 -12.98 -17.45 -31.53
CA ARG A 33 -12.95 -18.37 -30.40
C ARG A 33 -12.71 -17.60 -29.09
N ASP A 34 -13.43 -18.03 -28.07
CA ASP A 34 -13.34 -17.54 -26.70
C ASP A 34 -13.48 -18.74 -25.76
N GLY A 35 -12.36 -19.27 -25.26
CA GLY A 35 -12.31 -20.57 -24.61
C GLY A 35 -12.78 -21.72 -25.53
N GLU A 36 -13.81 -22.45 -25.10
CA GLU A 36 -14.46 -23.53 -25.87
C GLU A 36 -15.62 -23.05 -26.76
N GLN A 37 -15.92 -21.76 -26.78
CA GLN A 37 -17.05 -21.19 -27.53
C GLN A 37 -16.60 -20.27 -28.68
N LEU A 38 -17.52 -19.99 -29.60
CA LEU A 38 -17.36 -18.98 -30.66
C LEU A 38 -18.23 -17.77 -30.32
N VAL A 39 -17.62 -16.59 -30.31
CA VAL A 39 -18.28 -15.33 -29.94
C VAL A 39 -18.29 -14.37 -31.11
N TYR A 40 -19.43 -13.71 -31.35
CA TYR A 40 -19.54 -12.62 -32.31
C TYR A 40 -18.67 -11.45 -31.87
N LYS A 41 -17.68 -11.09 -32.70
CA LYS A 41 -16.81 -9.93 -32.44
C LYS A 41 -17.28 -8.68 -33.21
N ALA A 42 -17.98 -8.85 -34.33
CA ALA A 42 -18.64 -7.78 -35.08
C ALA A 42 -19.75 -8.32 -36.01
N SER A 43 -20.74 -7.50 -36.35
CA SER A 43 -21.83 -7.85 -37.25
C SER A 43 -22.38 -6.63 -38.00
N VAL A 44 -22.86 -6.84 -39.23
CA VAL A 44 -23.48 -5.82 -40.10
C VAL A 44 -24.76 -6.40 -40.69
N GLY A 45 -25.85 -5.62 -40.70
CA GLY A 45 -27.13 -6.01 -41.33
C GLY A 45 -27.91 -7.10 -40.59
N LEU A 46 -27.47 -7.51 -39.40
CA LEU A 46 -28.08 -8.55 -38.56
C LEU A 46 -29.00 -8.01 -37.45
N ALA A 47 -29.26 -6.70 -37.43
CA ALA A 47 -30.16 -6.06 -36.48
C ALA A 47 -31.59 -6.64 -36.60
N GLY A 48 -32.16 -7.14 -35.50
CA GLY A 48 -33.47 -7.81 -35.48
C GLY A 48 -33.44 -9.32 -35.79
N VAL A 49 -32.31 -9.83 -36.31
CA VAL A 49 -32.06 -11.28 -36.46
C VAL A 49 -31.34 -11.84 -35.22
N LEU A 50 -30.48 -11.04 -34.60
CA LEU A 50 -29.80 -11.33 -33.34
C LEU A 50 -30.54 -10.69 -32.15
N ALA A 51 -30.90 -11.48 -31.14
CA ALA A 51 -31.64 -11.01 -29.95
C ALA A 51 -30.74 -10.33 -28.89
N SER A 52 -29.44 -10.64 -28.86
CA SER A 52 -28.44 -9.95 -28.03
C SER A 52 -27.02 -10.17 -28.61
N PRO A 53 -26.06 -9.23 -28.52
CA PRO A 53 -24.86 -9.27 -29.35
C PRO A 53 -23.74 -10.25 -28.94
N GLN A 54 -23.88 -11.12 -27.93
CA GLN A 54 -22.66 -11.58 -27.22
C GLN A 54 -22.35 -13.08 -27.09
N GLU A 55 -23.23 -14.07 -27.25
CA GLU A 55 -22.81 -15.48 -27.00
C GLU A 55 -23.55 -16.51 -27.87
N VAL A 56 -22.82 -17.47 -28.46
CA VAL A 56 -23.40 -18.67 -29.11
C VAL A 56 -23.30 -19.83 -28.11
N VAL A 57 -24.45 -20.32 -27.65
CA VAL A 57 -24.52 -21.34 -26.57
C VAL A 57 -23.89 -22.66 -27.01
N GLY A 58 -22.92 -23.14 -26.23
CA GLY A 58 -22.25 -24.43 -26.43
C GLY A 58 -23.18 -25.62 -26.21
N GLY A 59 -23.62 -26.22 -27.32
CA GLY A 59 -24.34 -27.49 -27.36
C GLY A 59 -24.45 -27.97 -28.80
N ALA A 60 -23.62 -28.95 -29.18
CA ALA A 60 -23.54 -29.56 -30.52
C ALA A 60 -23.30 -28.61 -31.71
N GLY A 61 -22.44 -27.60 -31.54
CA GLY A 61 -21.99 -26.72 -32.63
C GLY A 61 -20.69 -25.95 -32.33
N PRO A 62 -20.43 -24.90 -33.11
CA PRO A 62 -19.19 -24.23 -33.58
C PRO A 62 -17.77 -24.84 -33.48
N ALA A 63 -17.41 -25.62 -32.45
CA ALA A 63 -16.05 -26.18 -32.30
C ALA A 63 -15.71 -27.20 -33.42
N THR A 64 -16.71 -27.97 -33.86
CA THR A 64 -16.64 -28.90 -35.00
C THR A 64 -16.41 -28.18 -36.33
N MET A 65 -16.82 -26.91 -36.45
CA MET A 65 -16.73 -26.14 -37.69
C MET A 65 -15.37 -25.47 -37.86
N ILE A 66 -14.76 -24.94 -36.78
CA ILE A 66 -13.34 -24.53 -36.81
C ILE A 66 -12.48 -25.74 -37.22
N ALA A 67 -12.72 -26.90 -36.60
CA ALA A 67 -12.02 -28.14 -36.95
C ALA A 67 -12.29 -28.60 -38.40
N ALA A 68 -13.52 -28.47 -38.90
CA ALA A 68 -13.88 -28.80 -40.28
C ALA A 68 -13.32 -27.81 -41.32
N LEU A 69 -13.11 -26.53 -40.96
CA LEU A 69 -12.42 -25.54 -41.78
C LEU A 69 -10.89 -25.72 -41.76
N SER A 70 -10.37 -26.53 -40.84
CA SER A 70 -8.95 -26.92 -40.73
C SER A 70 -8.59 -28.22 -41.47
N THR A 71 -9.55 -28.93 -42.09
CA THR A 71 -9.27 -30.19 -42.81
C THR A 71 -8.66 -29.95 -44.21
N PRO A 72 -7.71 -30.77 -44.68
CA PRO A 72 -6.77 -30.42 -45.76
C PRO A 72 -7.32 -30.42 -47.20
N ASP A 73 -8.57 -30.82 -47.43
CA ASP A 73 -9.08 -31.11 -48.79
C ASP A 73 -9.54 -29.87 -49.59
N SER A 74 -9.38 -28.66 -49.07
CA SER A 74 -9.38 -27.46 -49.90
C SER A 74 -8.20 -26.57 -49.53
N ALA A 75 -7.38 -26.20 -50.50
CA ALA A 75 -6.11 -25.50 -50.31
C ALA A 75 -6.22 -24.13 -49.57
N ASP A 76 -7.44 -23.65 -49.31
CA ASP A 76 -7.75 -22.32 -48.75
C ASP A 76 -8.82 -22.32 -47.63
N GLY A 77 -9.40 -23.46 -47.25
CA GLY A 77 -10.33 -23.59 -46.10
C GLY A 77 -11.68 -22.86 -46.18
N ALA A 78 -11.90 -21.97 -47.15
CA ALA A 78 -13.14 -21.21 -47.29
C ALA A 78 -14.30 -22.05 -47.86
N ARG A 79 -15.53 -21.82 -47.37
CA ARG A 79 -16.71 -22.65 -47.68
C ARG A 79 -17.95 -21.83 -47.95
N VAL A 80 -18.90 -22.40 -48.68
CA VAL A 80 -20.24 -21.84 -48.90
C VAL A 80 -21.25 -22.82 -48.30
N THR A 81 -22.17 -22.32 -47.48
CA THR A 81 -23.24 -23.12 -46.87
C THR A 81 -24.60 -22.44 -47.04
N ALA A 82 -25.70 -23.19 -46.96
CA ALA A 82 -27.03 -22.61 -47.00
C ALA A 82 -27.25 -21.72 -45.76
N ALA A 83 -27.76 -20.50 -45.96
CA ALA A 83 -27.92 -19.53 -44.87
C ALA A 83 -28.90 -20.04 -43.80
N ALA A 84 -29.96 -20.74 -44.21
CA ALA A 84 -30.93 -21.32 -43.29
C ALA A 84 -30.32 -22.38 -42.36
N ASP A 85 -29.37 -23.17 -42.85
CA ASP A 85 -28.71 -24.20 -42.06
C ASP A 85 -27.64 -23.58 -41.14
N TRP A 86 -26.87 -22.62 -41.67
CA TRP A 86 -25.94 -21.80 -40.88
C TRP A 86 -26.63 -21.20 -39.65
N TYR A 87 -27.72 -20.47 -39.83
CA TYR A 87 -28.40 -19.83 -38.72
C TYR A 87 -29.12 -20.82 -37.80
N ARG A 88 -29.68 -21.93 -38.30
CA ARG A 88 -30.34 -22.94 -37.46
C ARG A 88 -29.36 -23.64 -36.52
N GLU A 89 -28.14 -23.88 -37.01
CA GLU A 89 -27.08 -24.55 -36.25
C GLU A 89 -26.34 -23.59 -35.29
N HIS A 90 -26.26 -22.30 -35.64
CA HIS A 90 -25.44 -21.31 -34.91
C HIS A 90 -26.27 -20.25 -34.14
N LEU A 91 -27.60 -20.24 -34.26
CA LEU A 91 -28.52 -19.40 -33.50
C LEU A 91 -29.68 -20.22 -32.89
N PRO A 92 -29.42 -21.03 -31.85
CA PRO A 92 -30.50 -21.74 -31.15
C PRO A 92 -31.48 -20.72 -30.53
N GLY A 93 -32.70 -20.63 -31.08
CA GLY A 93 -33.75 -19.71 -30.63
C GLY A 93 -34.07 -18.53 -31.55
N ALA A 94 -33.49 -18.46 -32.76
CA ALA A 94 -33.81 -17.41 -33.74
C ALA A 94 -35.29 -17.43 -34.16
N SER A 95 -36.07 -16.44 -33.70
CA SER A 95 -37.49 -16.24 -34.04
C SER A 95 -37.72 -15.58 -35.41
N ALA A 96 -36.64 -15.16 -36.10
CA ALA A 96 -36.69 -14.32 -37.30
C ALA A 96 -36.09 -14.98 -38.57
N LEU A 97 -35.98 -16.31 -38.62
CA LEU A 97 -35.47 -17.05 -39.80
C LEU A 97 -36.26 -16.79 -41.10
N HIS A 98 -37.52 -16.33 -40.99
CA HIS A 98 -38.34 -15.89 -42.12
C HIS A 98 -37.77 -14.64 -42.85
N LEU A 99 -36.82 -13.92 -42.26
CA LEU A 99 -36.13 -12.76 -42.85
C LEU A 99 -34.91 -13.16 -43.72
N VAL A 100 -34.60 -14.46 -43.81
CA VAL A 100 -33.53 -14.98 -44.68
C VAL A 100 -34.16 -15.34 -46.04
N PRO A 101 -33.70 -14.76 -47.16
CA PRO A 101 -34.24 -15.06 -48.48
C PRO A 101 -34.11 -16.55 -48.83
N ALA A 102 -35.12 -17.10 -49.51
CA ALA A 102 -35.08 -18.47 -50.01
C ALA A 102 -33.95 -18.63 -51.04
N GLY A 103 -33.01 -19.56 -50.79
CA GLY A 103 -31.82 -19.76 -51.64
C GLY A 103 -30.58 -18.95 -51.23
N ALA A 104 -30.65 -18.17 -50.15
CA ALA A 104 -29.49 -17.46 -49.62
C ALA A 104 -28.40 -18.42 -49.12
N VAL A 105 -27.14 -18.01 -49.28
CA VAL A 105 -25.97 -18.75 -48.82
C VAL A 105 -25.06 -17.86 -47.99
N VAL A 106 -24.26 -18.48 -47.13
CA VAL A 106 -23.23 -17.80 -46.32
C VAL A 106 -21.86 -18.26 -46.78
N VAL A 107 -21.03 -17.30 -47.11
CA VAL A 107 -19.62 -17.45 -47.48
C VAL A 107 -18.80 -17.36 -46.20
N LEU A 108 -18.07 -18.42 -45.89
CA LEU A 108 -17.26 -18.58 -44.68
C LEU A 108 -15.78 -18.52 -45.05
N THR A 109 -15.06 -17.53 -44.52
CA THR A 109 -13.61 -17.36 -44.70
C THR A 109 -12.92 -17.54 -43.35
N PRO A 110 -11.98 -18.49 -43.20
CA PRO A 110 -11.30 -18.74 -41.93
C PRO A 110 -10.40 -17.56 -41.55
N VAL A 111 -10.34 -17.28 -40.24
CA VAL A 111 -9.50 -16.23 -39.65
C VAL A 111 -8.37 -16.93 -38.90
N HIS A 112 -7.14 -16.65 -39.30
CA HIS A 112 -5.95 -17.28 -38.75
C HIS A 112 -5.12 -16.34 -37.89
N VAL A 113 -4.56 -16.88 -36.81
CA VAL A 113 -3.51 -16.26 -36.00
C VAL A 113 -2.41 -17.30 -35.78
N GLN A 114 -1.17 -16.96 -36.11
CA GLN A 114 0.00 -17.85 -36.01
C GLN A 114 -0.21 -19.25 -36.62
N GLY A 115 -0.96 -19.34 -37.72
CA GLY A 115 -1.25 -20.59 -38.42
C GLY A 115 -2.39 -21.44 -37.82
N GLN A 116 -2.98 -21.02 -36.71
CA GLN A 116 -4.19 -21.62 -36.15
C GLN A 116 -5.44 -20.87 -36.59
N THR A 117 -6.51 -21.59 -36.94
CA THR A 117 -7.83 -21.00 -37.20
C THR A 117 -8.47 -20.63 -35.87
N ILE A 118 -8.60 -19.32 -35.62
CA ILE A 118 -9.18 -18.78 -34.38
C ILE A 118 -10.61 -18.25 -34.58
N GLY A 119 -11.11 -18.19 -35.81
CA GLY A 119 -12.41 -17.61 -36.10
C GLY A 119 -12.84 -17.76 -37.55
N VAL A 120 -13.97 -17.13 -37.89
CA VAL A 120 -14.54 -17.14 -39.23
C VAL A 120 -15.20 -15.81 -39.54
N LEU A 121 -14.92 -15.30 -40.74
CA LEU A 121 -15.61 -14.17 -41.35
C LEU A 121 -16.72 -14.72 -42.25
N ALA A 122 -17.97 -14.44 -41.89
CA ALA A 122 -19.17 -14.95 -42.54
C ALA A 122 -19.91 -13.83 -43.27
N VAL A 123 -20.22 -14.01 -44.57
CA VAL A 123 -20.95 -13.02 -45.39
C VAL A 123 -22.14 -13.70 -46.06
N GLU A 124 -23.35 -13.19 -45.82
CA GLU A 124 -24.60 -13.70 -46.41
C GLU A 124 -24.92 -13.02 -47.74
N GLN A 125 -25.22 -13.84 -48.75
CA GLN A 125 -25.66 -13.39 -50.07
C GLN A 125 -27.00 -14.05 -50.46
N PRO A 126 -27.94 -13.29 -51.03
CA PRO A 126 -29.31 -13.74 -51.30
C PRO A 126 -29.46 -14.62 -52.56
N ASP A 127 -28.50 -14.60 -53.49
CA ASP A 127 -28.60 -15.16 -54.84
C ASP A 127 -27.85 -16.50 -55.04
N GLY A 128 -27.22 -17.03 -53.99
CA GLY A 128 -26.64 -18.38 -53.99
C GLY A 128 -25.39 -18.58 -54.85
N GLN A 129 -24.91 -17.56 -55.57
CA GLN A 129 -23.74 -17.67 -56.46
C GLN A 129 -22.43 -17.53 -55.69
N ALA A 130 -21.44 -18.39 -55.95
CA ALA A 130 -20.13 -18.24 -55.32
C ALA A 130 -19.47 -16.88 -55.68
N PRO A 131 -18.76 -16.23 -54.74
CA PRO A 131 -18.07 -14.98 -55.03
C PRO A 131 -17.10 -15.12 -56.23
N PRO A 132 -16.93 -14.07 -57.06
CA PRO A 132 -15.92 -14.06 -58.09
C PRO A 132 -14.50 -14.12 -57.48
N ALA A 133 -13.50 -14.48 -58.28
CA ALA A 133 -12.11 -14.65 -57.82
C ALA A 133 -11.55 -13.43 -57.08
N GLU A 134 -11.90 -12.21 -57.52
CA GLU A 134 -11.52 -10.96 -56.85
C GLU A 134 -12.20 -10.80 -55.49
N GLY A 135 -13.47 -11.19 -55.37
CA GLY A 135 -14.22 -11.20 -54.11
C GLY A 135 -13.58 -12.14 -53.09
N TRP A 136 -13.20 -13.35 -53.51
CA TRP A 136 -12.45 -14.30 -52.67
C TRP A 136 -11.10 -13.74 -52.20
N ALA A 137 -10.36 -13.08 -53.08
CA ALA A 137 -9.09 -12.45 -52.71
C ALA A 137 -9.26 -11.35 -51.66
N ARG A 138 -10.31 -10.52 -51.80
CA ARG A 138 -10.64 -9.47 -50.82
C ARG A 138 -11.08 -10.04 -49.48
N LEU A 139 -11.97 -11.05 -49.47
CA LEU A 139 -12.41 -11.70 -48.23
C LEU A 139 -11.24 -12.33 -47.46
N ARG A 140 -10.30 -12.98 -48.16
CA ARG A 140 -9.08 -13.52 -47.53
C ARG A 140 -8.21 -12.42 -46.93
N ALA A 141 -7.99 -11.31 -47.64
CA ALA A 141 -7.22 -10.18 -47.12
C ALA A 141 -7.88 -9.56 -45.89
N LEU A 142 -9.21 -9.46 -45.88
CA LEU A 142 -10.00 -8.96 -44.75
C LEU A 142 -9.97 -9.92 -43.56
N ALA A 143 -10.07 -11.23 -43.79
CA ALA A 143 -9.94 -12.24 -42.74
C ALA A 143 -8.53 -12.26 -42.13
N ALA A 144 -7.47 -12.11 -42.94
CA ALA A 144 -6.10 -11.96 -42.45
C ALA A 144 -5.92 -10.67 -41.63
N SER A 145 -6.54 -9.56 -42.07
CA SER A 145 -6.56 -8.31 -41.32
C SER A 145 -7.28 -8.44 -39.97
N ALA A 146 -8.39 -9.19 -39.93
CA ALA A 146 -9.09 -9.52 -38.69
C ALA A 146 -8.21 -10.36 -37.75
N GLY A 147 -7.51 -11.36 -38.28
CA GLY A 147 -6.55 -12.17 -37.52
C GLY A 147 -5.45 -11.32 -36.90
N ALA A 148 -4.80 -10.46 -37.69
CA ALA A 148 -3.76 -9.55 -37.20
C ALA A 148 -4.27 -8.49 -36.19
N ALA A 149 -5.56 -8.15 -36.24
CA ALA A 149 -6.19 -7.27 -35.25
C ALA A 149 -6.46 -8.02 -33.93
N LEU A 150 -6.89 -9.28 -33.99
CA LEU A 150 -7.12 -10.14 -32.84
C LEU A 150 -5.82 -10.55 -32.13
N GLU A 151 -4.77 -10.93 -32.87
CA GLU A 151 -3.45 -11.27 -32.33
C GLU A 151 -2.83 -10.12 -31.54
N ARG A 152 -2.91 -8.89 -32.09
CA ARG A 152 -2.41 -7.69 -31.41
C ARG A 152 -3.10 -7.45 -30.06
N ARG A 153 -4.38 -7.82 -29.92
CA ARG A 153 -5.12 -7.72 -28.64
C ARG A 153 -4.68 -8.78 -27.64
N GLU A 154 -4.37 -9.98 -28.08
CA GLU A 154 -3.92 -11.07 -27.21
C GLU A 154 -2.53 -10.77 -26.63
N LEU A 155 -1.58 -10.43 -27.49
CA LEU A 155 -0.22 -10.04 -27.08
C LEU A 155 -0.21 -8.83 -26.13
N TYR A 156 -1.19 -7.93 -26.31
CA TYR A 156 -1.43 -6.79 -25.46
C TYR A 156 -1.91 -7.20 -24.06
N ASN A 157 -2.86 -8.14 -24.00
CA ASN A 157 -3.40 -8.66 -22.73
C ASN A 157 -2.30 -9.36 -21.94
N ASP A 158 -1.44 -10.13 -22.59
CA ASP A 158 -0.34 -10.86 -21.95
C ASP A 158 0.75 -9.94 -21.39
N LYS A 159 1.13 -8.90 -22.14
CA LYS A 159 2.07 -7.89 -21.66
C LYS A 159 1.52 -7.14 -20.45
N ALA A 160 0.23 -6.82 -20.47
CA ALA A 160 -0.41 -6.15 -19.35
C ALA A 160 -0.53 -7.07 -18.12
N ARG A 161 -0.80 -8.36 -18.32
CA ARG A 161 -0.81 -9.39 -17.27
C ARG A 161 0.57 -9.49 -16.60
N SER A 162 1.62 -9.66 -17.41
CA SER A 162 3.00 -9.79 -16.94
C SER A 162 3.48 -8.56 -16.18
N ALA A 163 3.21 -7.35 -16.70
CA ALA A 163 3.57 -6.11 -16.01
C ALA A 163 2.84 -5.94 -14.67
N GLN A 164 1.59 -6.42 -14.59
CA GLN A 164 0.79 -6.36 -13.37
C GLN A 164 1.23 -7.41 -12.34
N GLU A 165 1.60 -8.61 -12.75
CA GLU A 165 2.20 -9.64 -11.87
C GLU A 165 3.48 -9.12 -11.21
N VAL A 166 4.37 -8.49 -11.98
CA VAL A 166 5.61 -7.90 -11.45
C VAL A 166 5.30 -6.82 -10.41
N ARG A 167 4.31 -5.96 -10.66
CA ARG A 167 3.90 -4.92 -9.70
C ARG A 167 3.46 -5.49 -8.36
N VAL A 168 2.71 -6.60 -8.37
CA VAL A 168 2.25 -7.22 -7.12
C VAL A 168 3.37 -7.91 -6.39
N LEU A 169 4.23 -8.62 -7.11
CA LEU A 169 5.40 -9.23 -6.51
C LEU A 169 6.26 -8.18 -5.79
N GLU A 170 6.50 -7.04 -6.46
CA GLU A 170 7.24 -5.93 -5.89
C GLU A 170 6.53 -5.27 -4.70
N ALA A 171 5.20 -5.09 -4.76
CA ALA A 171 4.42 -4.55 -3.65
C ALA A 171 4.52 -5.43 -2.40
N VAL A 172 4.39 -6.75 -2.57
CA VAL A 172 4.54 -7.73 -1.48
C VAL A 172 5.96 -7.69 -0.90
N LEU A 173 6.99 -7.67 -1.76
CA LEU A 173 8.39 -7.58 -1.32
C LEU A 173 8.68 -6.28 -0.57
N ASN A 174 8.17 -5.14 -1.04
CA ASN A 174 8.34 -3.84 -0.40
C ASN A 174 7.61 -3.76 0.96
N ALA A 175 6.42 -4.36 1.07
CA ALA A 175 5.66 -4.43 2.33
C ALA A 175 6.48 -5.15 3.41
N VAL A 176 7.06 -6.31 3.07
CA VAL A 176 7.93 -7.08 3.97
C VAL A 176 9.15 -6.26 4.39
N ALA A 177 9.79 -5.58 3.42
CA ALA A 177 10.97 -4.76 3.69
C ALA A 177 10.68 -3.56 4.61
N ALA A 178 9.47 -2.99 4.55
CA ALA A 178 9.07 -1.82 5.32
C ALA A 178 8.76 -2.09 6.80
N ARG A 179 8.92 -3.33 7.30
CA ARG A 179 8.54 -3.75 8.67
C ARG A 179 7.11 -3.31 9.04
N THR A 180 6.21 -3.38 8.07
CA THR A 180 4.80 -3.00 8.25
C THR A 180 4.10 -3.99 9.17
N SER A 181 3.05 -3.53 9.85
CA SER A 181 2.24 -4.41 10.70
C SER A 181 1.63 -5.55 9.88
N THR A 182 1.35 -6.70 10.51
CA THR A 182 0.69 -7.85 9.83
C THR A 182 -0.55 -7.40 9.05
N HIS A 183 -1.31 -6.44 9.60
CA HIS A 183 -2.48 -5.81 9.00
C HIS A 183 -2.20 -5.13 7.66
N GLU A 184 -1.22 -4.24 7.61
CA GLU A 184 -0.84 -3.51 6.39
C GLU A 184 -0.30 -4.46 5.32
N LEU A 185 0.38 -5.53 5.74
CA LEU A 185 0.87 -6.57 4.85
C LEU A 185 -0.30 -7.34 4.20
N VAL A 186 -1.30 -7.76 4.98
CA VAL A 186 -2.53 -8.40 4.46
C VAL A 186 -3.26 -7.50 3.48
N GLU A 187 -3.39 -6.22 3.83
CA GLU A 187 -4.09 -5.23 3.02
C GLU A 187 -3.39 -4.99 1.68
N MET A 188 -2.07 -4.77 1.68
CA MET A 188 -1.28 -4.62 0.45
C MET A 188 -1.33 -5.86 -0.43
N ILE A 189 -1.27 -7.04 0.19
CA ILE A 189 -1.36 -8.33 -0.49
C ILE A 189 -2.71 -8.49 -1.19
N SER A 190 -3.80 -8.24 -0.46
CA SER A 190 -5.15 -8.36 -0.99
C SER A 190 -5.42 -7.31 -2.07
N LYS A 191 -4.95 -6.07 -1.89
CA LYS A 191 -4.93 -5.03 -2.93
C LYS A 191 -4.17 -5.51 -4.16
N GLY A 192 -3.01 -6.14 -3.98
CA GLY A 192 -2.23 -6.76 -5.04
C GLY A 192 -3.07 -7.78 -5.83
N ILE A 193 -3.60 -8.79 -5.15
CA ILE A 193 -4.44 -9.82 -5.77
C ILE A 193 -5.66 -9.23 -6.49
N LYS A 194 -6.36 -8.26 -5.90
CA LYS A 194 -7.48 -7.56 -6.54
C LYS A 194 -7.04 -6.73 -7.75
N SER A 195 -5.87 -6.08 -7.67
CA SER A 195 -5.30 -5.27 -8.76
C SER A 195 -4.77 -6.09 -9.94
N VAL A 196 -4.53 -7.40 -9.76
CA VAL A 196 -3.99 -8.30 -10.79
C VAL A 196 -5.02 -8.80 -11.78
N GLN A 197 -6.30 -8.54 -11.54
CA GLN A 197 -7.37 -9.25 -12.24
C GLN A 197 -7.56 -8.75 -13.67
N LEU A 198 -7.24 -9.62 -14.62
CA LEU A 198 -7.73 -9.59 -16.00
C LEU A 198 -8.98 -10.48 -16.21
N GLY A 199 -9.52 -11.00 -15.10
CA GLY A 199 -10.75 -11.80 -14.94
C GLY A 199 -10.67 -12.58 -13.62
N PRO A 200 -11.74 -13.25 -13.15
CA PRO A 200 -13.14 -12.79 -13.04
C PRO A 200 -13.32 -11.64 -12.03
N GLN A 201 -14.53 -11.07 -11.93
CA GLN A 201 -14.86 -10.03 -10.95
C GLN A 201 -14.94 -10.62 -9.52
N TRP A 202 -13.83 -10.58 -8.77
CA TRP A 202 -13.79 -11.01 -7.38
C TRP A 202 -14.35 -9.90 -6.48
N ARG A 203 -15.37 -10.21 -5.68
CA ARG A 203 -16.06 -9.26 -4.81
C ARG A 203 -15.34 -9.09 -3.48
N SER A 204 -14.70 -10.14 -3.00
CA SER A 204 -14.06 -10.20 -1.69
C SER A 204 -12.84 -11.12 -1.72
N VAL A 205 -11.87 -10.78 -0.88
CA VAL A 205 -10.63 -11.53 -0.67
C VAL A 205 -10.40 -11.57 0.83
N HIS A 206 -10.31 -12.76 1.40
CA HIS A 206 -10.10 -12.99 2.83
C HIS A 206 -8.76 -13.66 3.02
N LEU A 207 -7.92 -13.12 3.90
CA LEU A 207 -6.76 -13.84 4.39
C LEU A 207 -7.14 -14.54 5.68
N VAL A 208 -6.94 -15.85 5.72
CA VAL A 208 -7.21 -16.65 6.91
C VAL A 208 -5.90 -17.18 7.45
N LEU A 209 -5.60 -16.89 8.70
CA LEU A 209 -4.37 -17.28 9.35
C LEU A 209 -4.67 -18.16 10.56
N LEU A 210 -3.95 -19.28 10.69
CA LEU A 210 -3.99 -20.09 11.91
C LEU A 210 -3.32 -19.32 13.05
N SER A 211 -3.97 -19.33 14.21
CA SER A 211 -3.41 -18.82 15.46
C SER A 211 -3.70 -19.78 16.62
N ASP A 212 -2.80 -19.81 17.58
CA ASP A 212 -3.04 -20.50 18.85
C ASP A 212 -3.99 -19.65 19.70
N ALA A 213 -4.98 -20.28 20.34
CA ALA A 213 -5.88 -19.61 21.28
C ALA A 213 -5.06 -18.97 22.41
N PRO A 214 -5.41 -17.75 22.87
CA PRO A 214 -4.72 -17.13 23.99
C PRO A 214 -4.80 -18.06 25.20
N SER A 215 -3.63 -18.51 25.67
CA SER A 215 -3.51 -19.45 26.78
C SER A 215 -3.91 -18.78 28.10
N GLY A 216 -5.21 -18.72 28.36
CA GLY A 216 -5.74 -18.62 29.71
C GLY A 216 -5.40 -19.92 30.44
N GLY A 217 -4.65 -19.81 31.54
CA GLY A 217 -3.99 -20.94 32.18
C GLY A 217 -4.90 -22.13 32.49
N ALA A 218 -4.69 -23.23 31.77
CA ALA A 218 -4.79 -24.60 32.26
C ALA A 218 -4.06 -25.51 31.25
N ARG A 219 -2.99 -26.18 31.70
CA ARG A 219 -2.35 -27.26 30.93
C ARG A 219 -3.31 -28.44 30.87
N GLY A 220 -3.74 -28.88 29.69
CA GLY A 220 -4.46 -30.16 29.62
C GLY A 220 -5.17 -30.56 28.33
N ASP A 221 -5.50 -29.66 27.40
CA ASP A 221 -6.12 -30.04 26.12
C ASP A 221 -5.35 -29.43 24.95
N ALA A 222 -5.25 -30.16 23.84
CA ALA A 222 -4.66 -29.67 22.59
C ALA A 222 -5.30 -28.31 22.27
N ALA A 223 -4.49 -27.24 22.29
CA ALA A 223 -4.98 -25.88 22.15
C ALA A 223 -5.93 -25.79 20.95
N ALA A 224 -7.20 -25.45 21.20
CA ALA A 224 -8.17 -25.26 20.15
C ALA A 224 -7.60 -24.23 19.17
N ARG A 225 -7.32 -24.65 17.93
CA ARG A 225 -6.77 -23.76 16.91
C ARG A 225 -7.87 -22.82 16.45
N GLU A 226 -7.59 -21.53 16.48
CA GLU A 226 -8.50 -20.49 16.00
C GLU A 226 -8.02 -19.97 14.64
N LEU A 227 -8.98 -19.64 13.79
CA LEU A 227 -8.77 -18.91 12.56
C LEU A 227 -8.93 -17.42 12.84
N ARG A 228 -7.88 -16.65 12.53
CA ARG A 228 -7.99 -15.19 12.39
C ARG A 228 -8.32 -14.90 10.94
N ILE A 229 -9.53 -14.41 10.72
CA ILE A 229 -10.03 -14.03 9.41
C ILE A 229 -9.85 -12.53 9.27
N TYR A 230 -9.03 -12.16 8.30
CA TYR A 230 -8.80 -10.80 7.89
C TYR A 230 -9.73 -10.51 6.71
N HIS A 231 -10.87 -9.88 7.00
CA HIS A 231 -11.81 -9.47 5.96
C HIS A 231 -11.24 -8.25 5.24
N VAL A 232 -10.78 -8.43 4.00
CA VAL A 232 -10.32 -7.30 3.19
C VAL A 232 -11.49 -6.75 2.39
N PRO A 233 -11.87 -5.50 2.67
CA PRO A 233 -13.12 -4.96 2.17
C PRO A 233 -13.24 -4.84 0.64
N HIS A 234 -14.48 -4.75 0.14
CA HIS A 234 -14.86 -4.79 -1.27
C HIS A 234 -14.21 -3.71 -2.14
N ARG A 235 -13.84 -2.55 -1.57
CA ARG A 235 -13.22 -1.41 -2.26
C ARG A 235 -11.78 -1.22 -1.77
N SER A 236 -10.85 -1.14 -2.73
CA SER A 236 -9.47 -0.73 -2.43
C SER A 236 -9.48 0.72 -1.93
N PRO A 237 -8.72 1.08 -0.87
CA PRO A 237 -8.22 2.44 -0.69
C PRO A 237 -7.70 2.95 -2.03
N LEU A 238 -8.10 4.17 -2.39
CA LEU A 238 -7.96 4.68 -3.76
C LEU A 238 -6.55 4.38 -4.29
N ALA A 239 -6.46 3.64 -5.40
CA ALA A 239 -5.17 3.26 -5.98
C ALA A 239 -4.27 4.50 -6.19
N PHE A 240 -4.89 5.66 -6.40
CA PHE A 240 -4.28 6.98 -6.35
C PHE A 240 -3.39 7.19 -5.10
N TRP A 241 -3.94 7.16 -3.88
CA TRP A 241 -3.20 7.44 -2.65
C TRP A 241 -2.15 6.38 -2.32
N ASN A 242 -2.38 5.13 -2.73
CA ASN A 242 -1.36 4.08 -2.62
C ASN A 242 -0.13 4.39 -3.49
N ASN A 243 -0.32 4.86 -4.72
CA ASN A 243 0.78 5.27 -5.60
C ASN A 243 1.56 6.46 -5.00
N VAL A 244 0.87 7.46 -4.43
CA VAL A 244 1.51 8.59 -3.72
C VAL A 244 2.36 8.09 -2.56
N ARG A 245 1.79 7.24 -1.69
CA ARG A 245 2.51 6.62 -0.57
C ARG A 245 3.74 5.85 -1.04
N GLU A 246 3.59 5.03 -2.08
CA GLU A 246 4.70 4.24 -2.63
C GLU A 246 5.85 5.15 -3.08
N GLY A 247 5.54 6.20 -3.85
CA GLY A 247 6.54 7.15 -4.33
C GLY A 247 7.32 7.82 -3.20
N ALA A 248 6.60 8.23 -2.14
CA ALA A 248 7.22 8.83 -0.97
C ALA A 248 8.12 7.84 -0.22
N LEU A 249 7.68 6.61 0.00
CA LEU A 249 8.48 5.57 0.67
C LEU A 249 9.71 5.17 -0.15
N VAL A 250 9.62 5.13 -1.49
CA VAL A 250 10.76 4.90 -2.38
C VAL A 250 11.79 6.01 -2.25
N ALA A 251 11.35 7.28 -2.27
CA ALA A 251 12.23 8.42 -2.08
C ALA A 251 12.87 8.40 -0.68
N GLY A 252 12.10 8.15 0.38
CA GLY A 252 12.61 8.10 1.74
C GLY A 252 13.76 7.08 1.89
N ARG A 253 13.59 5.88 1.29
CA ARG A 253 14.66 4.87 1.26
C ARG A 253 15.90 5.31 0.47
N SER A 254 15.75 6.02 -0.64
CA SER A 254 16.90 6.42 -1.45
C SER A 254 17.72 7.55 -0.82
N VAL A 255 17.14 8.36 0.08
CA VAL A 255 17.87 9.38 0.86
C VAL A 255 18.17 8.99 2.31
N GLY A 256 17.65 7.87 2.81
CA GLY A 256 17.87 7.45 4.21
C GLY A 256 16.98 8.18 5.23
N ILE A 257 15.77 8.61 4.83
CA ILE A 257 14.80 9.32 5.66
C ILE A 257 13.65 8.37 6.05
N HIS A 258 13.17 8.48 7.30
CA HIS A 258 11.93 7.84 7.72
C HIS A 258 10.73 8.68 7.27
N VAL A 259 9.77 8.07 6.56
CA VAL A 259 8.54 8.74 6.14
C VAL A 259 7.38 8.15 6.95
N ASP A 260 6.85 8.91 7.91
CA ASP A 260 5.63 8.58 8.64
C ASP A 260 4.42 8.90 7.74
N VAL A 261 3.65 7.88 7.37
CA VAL A 261 2.49 8.04 6.49
C VAL A 261 1.22 7.94 7.32
N ARG A 262 0.44 9.02 7.35
CA ARG A 262 -0.85 9.08 8.06
C ARG A 262 -1.98 9.36 7.07
N ASN A 263 -3.13 8.74 7.30
CA ASN A 263 -4.31 8.95 6.48
C ASN A 263 -5.38 9.66 7.29
N ALA A 264 -6.01 10.68 6.70
CA ALA A 264 -7.14 11.38 7.30
C ALA A 264 -8.45 10.97 6.61
N PRO A 265 -9.55 10.73 7.34
CA PRO A 265 -10.84 10.45 6.72
C PRO A 265 -11.25 11.56 5.74
N ALA A 266 -11.73 11.19 4.55
CA ALA A 266 -12.02 12.12 3.45
C ALA A 266 -13.12 13.13 3.73
N HIS A 267 -13.86 12.95 4.83
CA HIS A 267 -14.92 13.84 5.29
C HIS A 267 -14.51 14.71 6.49
N SER A 268 -13.26 14.61 6.99
CA SER A 268 -12.82 15.26 8.23
C SER A 268 -11.52 16.05 8.08
N ALA A 269 -11.62 17.27 7.55
CA ALA A 269 -10.49 18.21 7.52
C ALA A 269 -10.00 18.59 8.93
N VAL A 270 -10.85 18.47 9.95
CA VAL A 270 -10.51 18.74 11.35
C VAL A 270 -9.53 17.69 11.89
N GLU A 271 -9.77 16.41 11.62
CA GLU A 271 -8.83 15.34 11.98
C GLU A 271 -7.53 15.46 11.20
N GLN A 272 -7.61 15.81 9.90
CA GLN A 272 -6.42 16.08 9.10
C GLN A 272 -5.55 17.18 9.72
N ARG A 273 -6.17 18.27 10.18
CA ARG A 273 -5.47 19.32 10.93
C ARG A 273 -4.84 18.78 12.22
N GLY A 274 -5.55 17.95 12.98
CA GLY A 274 -5.03 17.33 14.20
C GLY A 274 -3.76 16.50 13.97
N ILE A 275 -3.68 15.79 12.84
CA ILE A 275 -2.46 15.05 12.43
C ILE A 275 -1.28 15.99 12.19
N LEU A 276 -1.53 17.15 11.56
CA LEU A 276 -0.50 18.17 11.35
C LEU A 276 0.01 18.73 12.68
N GLU A 277 -0.91 19.06 13.60
CA GLU A 277 -0.56 19.60 14.91
C GLU A 277 0.28 18.62 15.74
N ASP A 278 -0.07 17.33 15.76
CA ASP A 278 0.71 16.29 16.43
C ASP A 278 2.14 16.21 15.87
N ALA A 279 2.29 16.21 14.55
CA ALA A 279 3.60 16.15 13.92
C ALA A 279 4.45 17.40 14.18
N ILE A 280 3.82 18.59 14.24
CA ILE A 280 4.50 19.82 14.65
C ILE A 280 5.01 19.71 16.09
N ASP A 281 4.19 19.16 17.00
CA ASP A 281 4.57 18.98 18.41
C ASP A 281 5.69 17.94 18.58
N ARG A 282 5.71 16.88 17.75
CA ARG A 282 6.82 15.91 17.70
C ARG A 282 8.12 16.49 17.11
N GLY A 283 8.04 17.62 16.40
CA GLY A 283 9.19 18.27 15.77
C GLY A 283 9.71 17.52 14.55
N VAL A 284 8.82 17.02 13.67
CA VAL A 284 9.23 16.40 12.40
C VAL A 284 10.01 17.39 11.51
N ASP A 285 10.89 16.88 10.64
CA ASP A 285 11.76 17.71 9.80
C ASP A 285 11.03 18.36 8.61
N GLY A 286 9.84 17.88 8.26
CA GLY A 286 9.04 18.41 7.15
C GLY A 286 7.72 17.68 6.97
N ILE A 287 6.75 18.36 6.33
CA ILE A 287 5.38 17.87 6.16
C ILE A 287 4.97 17.96 4.69
N ALA A 288 4.48 16.86 4.14
CA ALA A 288 3.73 16.81 2.89
C ALA A 288 2.27 16.50 3.20
N VAL A 289 1.33 17.29 2.69
CA VAL A 289 -0.11 17.10 2.95
C VAL A 289 -0.93 17.33 1.68
N ALA A 290 -1.95 16.50 1.46
CA ALA A 290 -3.01 16.77 0.48
C ALA A 290 -4.22 17.40 1.18
N PRO A 291 -4.42 18.73 1.10
CA PRO A 291 -5.44 19.37 1.92
C PRO A 291 -6.85 19.00 1.46
N LEU A 292 -7.66 18.40 2.35
CA LEU A 292 -9.08 18.16 2.09
C LEU A 292 -9.86 19.46 1.97
N THR A 293 -9.56 20.41 2.86
CA THR A 293 -10.09 21.77 2.84
C THR A 293 -8.94 22.72 3.15
N PRO A 294 -8.33 23.33 2.13
CA PRO A 294 -7.11 24.12 2.31
C PRO A 294 -7.22 25.22 3.36
N GLU A 295 -8.37 25.88 3.45
CA GLU A 295 -8.63 26.96 4.40
C GLU A 295 -8.65 26.47 5.86
N VAL A 296 -9.08 25.22 6.09
CA VAL A 296 -9.12 24.61 7.44
C VAL A 296 -7.73 24.22 7.93
N LEU A 297 -6.84 23.84 7.00
CA LEU A 297 -5.48 23.40 7.31
C LEU A 297 -4.49 24.57 7.41
N GLU A 298 -4.75 25.69 6.75
CA GLU A 298 -3.84 26.84 6.69
C GLU A 298 -3.34 27.33 8.07
N PRO A 299 -4.16 27.38 9.15
CA PRO A 299 -3.65 27.70 10.49
C PRO A 299 -2.52 26.77 10.97
N ALA A 300 -2.63 25.46 10.74
CA ALA A 300 -1.59 24.50 11.12
C ALA A 300 -0.36 24.60 10.21
N ILE A 301 -0.54 24.87 8.91
CA ILE A 301 0.57 25.13 7.97
C ILE A 301 1.37 26.36 8.41
N ARG A 302 0.68 27.43 8.84
CA ARG A 302 1.34 28.63 9.39
C ARG A 302 2.13 28.32 10.65
N ARG A 303 1.54 27.56 11.58
CA ARG A 303 2.21 27.14 12.81
C ARG A 303 3.47 26.31 12.53
N ALA A 304 3.41 25.38 11.56
CA ALA A 304 4.58 24.63 11.11
C ALA A 304 5.68 25.57 10.57
N ALA A 305 5.30 26.57 9.76
CA ALA A 305 6.24 27.55 9.24
C ALA A 305 6.89 28.41 10.35
N GLU A 306 6.15 28.78 11.39
CA GLU A 306 6.66 29.48 12.59
C GLU A 306 7.60 28.59 13.41
N ALA A 307 7.35 27.28 13.46
CA ALA A 307 8.23 26.29 14.07
C ALA A 307 9.46 25.94 13.22
N GLY A 308 9.60 26.51 12.02
CA GLY A 308 10.70 26.23 11.10
C GLY A 308 10.55 24.92 10.31
N ILE A 309 9.39 24.27 10.35
CA ILE A 309 9.09 23.02 9.66
C ILE A 309 8.56 23.35 8.25
N PRO A 310 9.27 22.99 7.17
CA PRO A 310 8.79 23.22 5.81
C PRO A 310 7.57 22.34 5.50
N VAL A 311 6.53 22.97 4.95
CA VAL A 311 5.32 22.28 4.47
C VAL A 311 5.23 22.38 2.95
N VAL A 312 4.98 21.27 2.27
CA VAL A 312 4.56 21.23 0.87
C VAL A 312 3.16 20.65 0.75
N THR A 313 2.40 21.14 -0.21
CA THR A 313 1.10 20.56 -0.54
C THR A 313 1.22 19.63 -1.73
N ILE A 314 0.47 18.53 -1.72
CA ILE A 314 0.44 17.55 -2.80
C ILE A 314 -0.97 17.32 -3.30
N ASP A 315 -1.13 16.96 -4.58
CA ASP A 315 -2.41 16.70 -5.26
C ASP A 315 -3.36 17.92 -5.28
N THR A 316 -3.85 18.35 -4.12
CA THR A 316 -4.72 19.50 -3.94
C THR A 316 -3.90 20.77 -3.66
N PRO A 317 -4.12 21.86 -4.42
CA PRO A 317 -3.46 23.15 -4.18
C PRO A 317 -3.75 23.71 -2.78
N PRO A 318 -2.84 24.51 -2.20
CA PRO A 318 -3.08 25.17 -0.92
C PRO A 318 -4.08 26.32 -1.07
N ALA A 319 -4.52 26.87 0.06
CA ALA A 319 -5.34 28.08 0.08
C ALA A 319 -4.57 29.27 -0.51
N GLU A 320 -5.31 30.25 -1.03
CA GLU A 320 -4.70 31.49 -1.51
C GLU A 320 -3.96 32.20 -0.35
N GLY A 321 -2.71 32.62 -0.61
CA GLY A 321 -1.86 33.24 0.41
C GLY A 321 -1.26 32.29 1.45
N SER A 322 -1.32 30.97 1.22
CA SER A 322 -0.81 29.95 2.14
C SER A 322 0.68 30.08 2.46
N CYS A 323 1.05 29.67 3.68
CA CYS A 323 2.45 29.51 4.11
C CYS A 323 3.15 28.26 3.55
N ALA A 324 2.47 27.41 2.77
CA ALA A 324 3.09 26.26 2.11
C ALA A 324 4.21 26.71 1.15
N ARG A 325 5.33 25.98 1.15
CA ARG A 325 6.55 26.34 0.40
C ARG A 325 6.47 25.98 -1.09
N ALA A 326 5.75 24.91 -1.41
CA ALA A 326 5.50 24.48 -2.78
C ALA A 326 4.20 23.69 -2.88
N TYR A 327 3.65 23.66 -4.10
CA TYR A 327 2.62 22.71 -4.53
C TYR A 327 3.22 21.70 -5.50
N ILE A 328 2.93 20.42 -5.29
CA ILE A 328 3.44 19.31 -6.08
C ILE A 328 2.24 18.49 -6.53
N GLY A 329 1.89 18.56 -7.80
CA GLY A 329 0.67 17.94 -8.27
C GLY A 329 0.52 18.07 -9.77
N THR A 330 -0.70 17.91 -10.25
CA THR A 330 -1.01 18.07 -11.66
C THR A 330 -1.45 19.51 -11.94
N ASP A 331 -1.07 20.06 -13.09
CA ASP A 331 -1.71 21.29 -13.59
C ASP A 331 -3.18 20.98 -13.94
N ASN A 332 -4.07 21.26 -12.99
CA ASN A 332 -5.51 20.97 -13.10
C ASN A 332 -6.20 21.78 -14.20
N VAL A 333 -5.68 22.97 -14.54
CA VAL A 333 -6.21 23.79 -15.63
C VAL A 333 -5.84 23.16 -16.97
N ALA A 334 -4.58 22.74 -17.13
CA ALA A 334 -4.15 22.01 -18.31
C ALA A 334 -4.92 20.68 -18.46
N ALA A 335 -5.10 19.95 -17.36
CA ALA A 335 -5.87 18.71 -17.31
C ALA A 335 -7.34 18.90 -17.76
N GLY A 336 -8.02 19.94 -17.26
CA GLY A 336 -9.39 20.25 -17.66
C GLY A 336 -9.52 20.60 -19.15
N ARG A 337 -8.56 21.34 -19.70
CA ARG A 337 -8.50 21.64 -21.15
C ARG A 337 -8.30 20.38 -21.98
N LEU A 338 -7.38 19.51 -21.58
CA LEU A 338 -7.14 18.21 -22.25
C LEU A 338 -8.39 17.33 -22.22
N ALA A 339 -9.11 17.30 -21.10
CA ALA A 339 -10.36 16.56 -20.98
C ALA A 339 -11.45 17.10 -21.92
N ALA A 340 -11.58 18.42 -22.04
CA ALA A 340 -12.51 19.07 -22.97
C ALA A 340 -12.17 18.78 -24.43
N GLU A 341 -10.89 18.84 -24.75
CA GLU A 341 -10.34 18.47 -26.03
C GLU A 341 -10.64 17.01 -26.41
N MET A 342 -10.56 16.09 -25.44
CA MET A 342 -10.93 14.71 -25.65
C MET A 342 -12.44 14.55 -25.87
N MET A 343 -13.25 15.22 -25.06
CA MET A 343 -14.70 15.18 -25.21
C MET A 343 -15.15 15.70 -26.58
N ALA A 344 -14.58 16.80 -27.06
CA ALA A 344 -14.89 17.36 -28.37
C ALA A 344 -14.57 16.40 -29.54
N ARG A 345 -13.51 15.60 -29.41
CA ARG A 345 -13.16 14.57 -30.40
C ARG A 345 -14.10 13.37 -30.35
N LEU A 346 -14.59 13.00 -29.16
CA LEU A 346 -15.54 11.91 -28.98
C LEU A 346 -16.97 12.29 -29.40
N LEU A 347 -17.32 13.58 -29.33
CA LEU A 347 -18.61 14.13 -29.73
C LEU A 347 -18.46 15.18 -30.84
N PRO A 348 -18.06 14.78 -32.07
CA PRO A 348 -17.86 15.74 -33.16
C PRO A 348 -19.13 16.46 -33.60
N GLY A 349 -20.31 15.86 -33.35
CA GLY A 349 -21.63 16.44 -33.58
C GLY A 349 -22.19 17.25 -32.40
N GLY A 350 -21.46 17.32 -31.28
CA GLY A 350 -21.89 18.01 -30.07
C GLY A 350 -22.80 17.16 -29.19
N GLY A 351 -23.31 17.78 -28.12
CA GLY A 351 -24.19 17.11 -27.19
C GLY A 351 -24.10 17.62 -25.77
N LYS A 352 -25.01 17.13 -24.92
CA LYS A 352 -25.02 17.43 -23.50
C LYS A 352 -24.02 16.54 -22.76
N ILE A 353 -23.26 17.15 -21.86
CA ILE A 353 -22.23 16.49 -21.07
C ILE A 353 -22.65 16.50 -19.60
N GLY A 354 -22.72 15.33 -18.98
CA GLY A 354 -22.86 15.20 -17.53
C GLY A 354 -21.48 15.25 -16.87
N ALA A 355 -21.39 15.79 -15.65
CA ALA A 355 -20.14 15.79 -14.90
C ALA A 355 -20.37 15.38 -13.44
N LEU A 356 -19.46 14.55 -12.93
CA LEU A 356 -19.39 14.18 -11.52
C LEU A 356 -18.07 14.69 -10.93
N THR A 357 -18.11 15.01 -9.63
CA THR A 357 -16.97 15.36 -8.77
C THR A 357 -17.20 14.82 -7.37
N PHE A 358 -16.15 14.72 -6.55
CA PHE A 358 -16.28 14.34 -5.14
C PHE A 358 -16.84 15.52 -4.30
N TRP A 359 -16.17 16.67 -4.32
CA TRP A 359 -16.62 17.93 -3.72
C TRP A 359 -16.42 19.08 -4.71
N LEU A 360 -17.35 20.03 -4.75
CA LEU A 360 -17.22 21.26 -5.54
C LEU A 360 -16.28 22.29 -4.88
N SER A 361 -16.08 22.17 -3.57
CA SER A 361 -15.17 23.02 -2.80
C SER A 361 -13.70 22.68 -3.03
N ALA A 362 -13.38 21.48 -3.51
CA ALA A 362 -12.00 21.08 -3.74
C ALA A 362 -11.37 21.83 -4.92
N ILE A 363 -10.24 22.49 -4.68
CA ILE A 363 -9.61 23.41 -5.63
C ILE A 363 -9.20 22.69 -6.92
N ASN A 364 -8.59 21.50 -6.82
CA ASN A 364 -8.19 20.69 -7.97
C ASN A 364 -9.36 20.33 -8.89
N SER A 365 -10.48 19.84 -8.33
CA SER A 365 -11.69 19.53 -9.09
C SER A 365 -12.32 20.76 -9.72
N ARG A 366 -12.42 21.86 -8.96
CA ARG A 366 -12.96 23.12 -9.47
C ARG A 366 -12.15 23.63 -10.66
N GLU A 367 -10.83 23.64 -10.57
CA GLU A 367 -9.94 24.06 -11.66
C GLU A 367 -10.12 23.20 -12.92
N ARG A 368 -10.23 21.87 -12.77
CA ARG A 368 -10.50 20.95 -13.90
C ARG A 368 -11.84 21.27 -14.56
N ILE A 369 -12.89 21.44 -13.76
CA ILE A 369 -14.26 21.69 -14.24
C ILE A 369 -14.35 23.05 -14.95
N GLU A 370 -13.81 24.11 -14.36
CA GLU A 370 -13.84 25.45 -14.93
C GLU A 370 -13.04 25.52 -16.23
N ALA A 371 -11.85 24.93 -16.25
CA ALA A 371 -11.02 24.87 -17.45
C ALA A 371 -11.69 24.03 -18.56
N PHE A 372 -12.34 22.92 -18.21
CA PHE A 372 -13.12 22.12 -19.14
C PHE A 372 -14.27 22.94 -19.73
N ARG A 373 -15.07 23.60 -18.88
CA ARG A 373 -16.22 24.43 -19.29
C ARG A 373 -15.79 25.57 -20.20
N ALA A 374 -14.69 26.25 -19.87
CA ALA A 374 -14.14 27.32 -20.70
C ALA A 374 -13.69 26.79 -22.08
N ALA A 375 -13.00 25.65 -22.11
CA ALA A 375 -12.51 25.05 -23.35
C ALA A 375 -13.64 24.57 -24.26
N VAL A 376 -14.68 23.89 -23.73
CA VAL A 376 -15.81 23.42 -24.54
C VAL A 376 -16.68 24.57 -25.08
N SER A 377 -16.81 25.66 -24.33
CA SER A 377 -17.53 26.87 -24.79
C SER A 377 -16.85 27.56 -25.98
N GLY A 378 -15.53 27.37 -26.13
CA GLY A 378 -14.75 27.91 -27.25
C GLY A 378 -14.77 27.03 -28.50
N THR A 379 -15.42 25.86 -28.47
CA THR A 379 -15.47 24.94 -29.61
C THR A 379 -16.52 25.35 -30.64
N ARG A 380 -16.28 25.02 -31.92
CA ARG A 380 -17.25 25.26 -33.01
C ARG A 380 -18.49 24.37 -32.94
N THR A 381 -18.39 23.27 -32.19
CA THR A 381 -19.43 22.27 -32.02
C THR A 381 -20.12 22.49 -30.67
N PRO A 382 -21.46 22.53 -30.57
CA PRO A 382 -22.14 22.84 -29.31
C PRO A 382 -21.99 21.69 -28.30
N LEU A 383 -21.04 21.84 -27.39
CA LEU A 383 -20.86 20.98 -26.22
C LEU A 383 -21.41 21.69 -24.98
N ASP A 384 -22.49 21.17 -24.43
CA ASP A 384 -23.24 21.77 -23.32
C ASP A 384 -23.00 20.97 -22.04
N MET A 385 -22.05 21.42 -21.22
CA MET A 385 -21.79 20.83 -19.91
C MET A 385 -22.86 21.25 -18.91
N LYS A 386 -23.62 20.26 -18.42
CA LYS A 386 -24.60 20.44 -17.34
C LYS A 386 -23.90 20.75 -16.01
N PRO A 387 -24.63 21.35 -15.04
CA PRO A 387 -24.08 21.56 -13.70
C PRO A 387 -23.50 20.25 -13.14
N PRO A 388 -22.25 20.27 -12.64
CA PRO A 388 -21.64 19.08 -12.04
C PRO A 388 -22.40 18.68 -10.77
N ALA A 389 -22.42 17.38 -10.48
CA ALA A 389 -22.98 16.83 -9.24
C ALA A 389 -21.89 16.20 -8.37
N GLU A 390 -22.13 16.19 -7.05
CA GLU A 390 -21.22 15.61 -6.06
C GLU A 390 -21.60 14.15 -5.75
N ASP A 391 -20.65 13.22 -5.90
CA ASP A 391 -20.81 11.84 -5.48
C ASP A 391 -20.21 11.55 -4.11
N ARG A 392 -19.42 12.47 -3.55
CA ARG A 392 -18.87 12.40 -2.18
C ARG A 392 -18.08 11.11 -1.92
N PHE A 393 -17.32 10.64 -2.93
CA PHE A 393 -16.61 9.36 -2.91
C PHE A 393 -17.50 8.11 -2.82
N ASP A 394 -18.83 8.25 -2.95
CA ASP A 394 -19.77 7.14 -3.01
C ASP A 394 -20.10 6.79 -4.47
N ILE A 395 -19.46 5.73 -4.99
CA ILE A 395 -19.70 5.21 -6.35
C ILE A 395 -21.18 4.84 -6.57
N ASP A 396 -21.88 4.32 -5.56
CA ASP A 396 -23.29 3.93 -5.72
C ASP A 396 -24.17 5.17 -5.82
N LEU A 397 -23.87 6.21 -5.05
CA LEU A 397 -24.49 7.52 -5.21
C LEU A 397 -24.19 8.10 -6.59
N GLY A 398 -22.93 8.10 -7.00
CA GLY A 398 -22.49 8.55 -8.32
C GLY A 398 -23.20 7.81 -9.45
N MET A 399 -23.34 6.48 -9.36
CA MET A 399 -24.05 5.66 -10.34
C MET A 399 -25.55 6.02 -10.41
N ARG A 400 -26.20 6.25 -9.26
CA ARG A 400 -27.61 6.68 -9.23
C ARG A 400 -27.79 8.02 -9.92
N ILE A 401 -26.93 9.01 -9.60
CA ILE A 401 -26.94 10.34 -10.21
C ILE A 401 -26.68 10.24 -11.72
N ALA A 402 -25.67 9.47 -12.12
CA ALA A 402 -25.31 9.25 -13.52
C ALA A 402 -26.47 8.62 -14.30
N ARG A 403 -27.12 7.59 -13.75
CA ARG A 403 -28.26 6.92 -14.39
C ARG A 403 -29.42 7.89 -14.62
N GLU A 404 -29.82 8.63 -13.58
CA GLU A 404 -30.89 9.63 -13.68
C GLU A 404 -30.56 10.70 -14.74
N ALA A 405 -29.31 11.20 -14.75
CA ALA A 405 -28.86 12.16 -15.73
C ALA A 405 -28.94 11.62 -17.16
N VAL A 406 -28.57 10.34 -17.38
CA VAL A 406 -28.62 9.71 -18.71
C VAL A 406 -30.06 9.49 -19.19
N GLU A 407 -30.94 9.04 -18.31
CA GLU A 407 -32.36 8.76 -18.62
C GLU A 407 -33.16 10.04 -18.90
N THR A 408 -32.94 11.10 -18.12
CA THR A 408 -33.77 12.32 -18.15
C THR A 408 -33.11 13.48 -18.91
N GLY A 409 -31.78 13.50 -18.96
CA GLY A 409 -31.01 14.66 -19.40
C GLY A 409 -30.62 14.64 -20.88
N GLY A 410 -30.77 13.51 -21.58
CA GLY A 410 -30.28 13.34 -22.95
C GLY A 410 -28.76 13.47 -23.03
N ILE A 411 -28.06 12.91 -22.04
CA ILE A 411 -26.61 12.99 -21.93
C ILE A 411 -25.96 12.11 -23.01
N ALA A 412 -25.06 12.74 -23.78
CA ALA A 412 -24.28 12.11 -24.84
C ALA A 412 -22.82 11.90 -24.43
N GLY A 413 -22.30 12.74 -23.54
CA GLY A 413 -20.95 12.65 -22.98
C GLY A 413 -20.93 12.73 -21.47
N ALA A 414 -19.91 12.16 -20.85
CA ALA A 414 -19.75 12.13 -19.41
C ALA A 414 -18.31 12.45 -19.01
N LEU A 415 -18.15 13.33 -18.02
CA LEU A 415 -16.88 13.70 -17.42
C LEU A 415 -16.85 13.21 -15.97
N GLY A 416 -15.84 12.42 -15.63
CA GLY A 416 -15.45 12.21 -14.23
C GLY A 416 -14.17 12.98 -13.94
N VAL A 417 -14.09 13.71 -12.83
CA VAL A 417 -12.94 14.60 -12.52
C VAL A 417 -12.01 14.06 -11.43
N CYS A 418 -12.40 12.96 -10.77
CA CYS A 418 -11.56 12.14 -9.90
C CYS A 418 -11.77 10.64 -10.18
N ALA A 419 -10.97 9.82 -9.50
CA ALA A 419 -10.82 8.39 -9.76
C ALA A 419 -12.13 7.58 -9.79
N GLU A 420 -13.09 7.91 -8.93
CA GLU A 420 -14.35 7.18 -8.74
C GLU A 420 -15.40 7.56 -9.79
N ASN A 421 -15.37 8.81 -10.25
CA ASN A 421 -16.43 9.36 -11.08
C ASN A 421 -16.54 8.64 -12.43
N GLY A 422 -15.40 8.23 -13.01
CA GLY A 422 -15.37 7.45 -14.24
C GLY A 422 -16.07 6.10 -14.10
N LEU A 423 -15.88 5.44 -12.95
CA LEU A 423 -16.54 4.18 -12.61
C LEU A 423 -18.05 4.36 -12.48
N SER A 424 -18.48 5.42 -11.78
CA SER A 424 -19.88 5.77 -11.62
C SER A 424 -20.60 5.92 -12.97
N TRP A 425 -19.98 6.64 -13.92
CA TRP A 425 -20.50 6.78 -15.28
C TRP A 425 -20.48 5.47 -16.07
N GLY A 426 -19.39 4.70 -15.98
CA GLY A 426 -19.26 3.43 -16.70
C GLY A 426 -20.25 2.37 -16.21
N ALA A 427 -20.44 2.26 -14.89
CA ALA A 427 -21.42 1.37 -14.28
C ALA A 427 -22.85 1.76 -14.69
N ALA A 428 -23.19 3.05 -14.67
CA ALA A 428 -24.48 3.54 -15.13
C ALA A 428 -24.72 3.24 -16.63
N ALA A 429 -23.71 3.45 -17.48
CA ALA A 429 -23.80 3.14 -18.91
C ALA A 429 -24.08 1.65 -19.15
N LYS A 430 -23.37 0.76 -18.45
CA LYS A 430 -23.59 -0.70 -18.54
C LYS A 430 -24.99 -1.09 -18.07
N ALA A 431 -25.43 -0.57 -16.92
CA ALA A 431 -26.74 -0.88 -16.36
C ALA A 431 -27.90 -0.45 -17.28
N LEU A 432 -27.69 0.62 -18.06
CA LEU A 432 -28.66 1.14 -19.02
C LEU A 432 -28.55 0.51 -20.43
N GLY A 433 -27.61 -0.40 -20.66
CA GLY A 433 -27.35 -0.95 -22.00
C GLY A 433 -26.78 0.08 -22.98
N ARG A 434 -26.17 1.16 -22.49
CA ARG A 434 -25.58 2.27 -23.27
C ARG A 434 -24.05 2.28 -23.24
N ALA A 435 -23.43 1.16 -22.90
CA ALA A 435 -21.98 0.99 -22.95
C ALA A 435 -21.49 1.20 -24.40
N GLY A 436 -20.40 1.97 -24.56
CA GLY A 436 -19.89 2.37 -25.88
C GLY A 436 -20.66 3.52 -26.54
N GLU A 437 -21.96 3.68 -26.28
CA GLU A 437 -22.74 4.82 -26.79
C GLU A 437 -22.46 6.10 -26.00
N LEU A 438 -22.52 6.03 -24.66
CA LEU A 438 -22.19 7.16 -23.79
C LEU A 438 -20.67 7.41 -23.82
N LYS A 439 -20.25 8.59 -24.30
CA LYS A 439 -18.82 8.92 -24.41
C LYS A 439 -18.26 9.39 -23.08
N ILE A 440 -17.46 8.55 -22.43
CA ILE A 440 -16.93 8.80 -21.08
C ILE A 440 -15.44 9.18 -21.13
N VAL A 441 -15.12 10.36 -20.58
CA VAL A 441 -13.77 10.82 -20.25
C VAL A 441 -13.63 10.75 -18.73
N ALA A 442 -12.73 9.89 -18.25
CA ALA A 442 -12.48 9.65 -16.83
C ALA A 442 -11.14 10.26 -16.39
N PHE A 443 -10.94 10.35 -15.07
CA PHE A 443 -9.65 10.61 -14.44
C PHE A 443 -9.21 9.38 -13.67
N ASP A 444 -7.89 9.20 -13.60
CA ASP A 444 -7.16 8.17 -12.87
C ASP A 444 -7.42 6.72 -13.34
N LEU A 445 -6.33 5.97 -13.52
CA LEU A 445 -6.39 4.62 -14.08
C LEU A 445 -6.51 3.57 -12.96
N LEU A 446 -7.71 3.43 -12.40
CA LEU A 446 -8.05 2.33 -11.48
C LEU A 446 -8.16 1.00 -12.23
N THR A 447 -8.09 -0.13 -11.52
CA THR A 447 -8.28 -1.47 -12.11
C THR A 447 -9.58 -1.57 -12.90
N ASP A 448 -10.69 -1.10 -12.32
CA ASP A 448 -12.00 -1.13 -12.97
C ASP A 448 -12.10 -0.11 -14.12
N THR A 449 -11.47 1.07 -13.98
CA THR A 449 -11.43 2.08 -15.04
C THR A 449 -10.65 1.53 -16.25
N LEU A 450 -9.56 0.82 -15.98
CA LEU A 450 -8.74 0.15 -16.98
C LEU A 450 -9.50 -0.98 -17.67
N ALA A 451 -10.25 -1.79 -16.93
CA ALA A 451 -11.12 -2.82 -17.50
C ALA A 451 -12.21 -2.20 -18.41
N MET A 452 -12.91 -1.18 -17.89
CA MET A 452 -13.93 -0.45 -18.64
C MET A 452 -13.37 0.27 -19.86
N LEU A 453 -12.12 0.76 -19.79
CA LEU A 453 -11.41 1.33 -20.94
C LEU A 453 -11.19 0.26 -22.01
N ARG A 454 -10.67 -0.92 -21.65
CA ARG A 454 -10.46 -2.03 -22.60
C ARG A 454 -11.73 -2.56 -23.24
N GLU A 455 -12.81 -2.58 -22.49
CA GLU A 455 -14.14 -3.01 -22.95
C GLU A 455 -14.81 -1.97 -23.86
N GLY A 456 -14.27 -0.75 -23.96
CA GLY A 456 -14.88 0.34 -24.72
C GLY A 456 -16.04 1.03 -24.00
N THR A 457 -16.25 0.74 -22.71
CA THR A 457 -17.22 1.49 -21.89
C THR A 457 -16.69 2.89 -21.59
N ILE A 458 -15.44 3.00 -21.13
CA ILE A 458 -14.72 4.28 -20.97
C ILE A 458 -13.86 4.52 -22.21
N HIS A 459 -13.78 5.77 -22.67
CA HIS A 459 -13.18 6.08 -23.98
C HIS A 459 -11.82 6.77 -23.88
N ALA A 460 -11.62 7.58 -22.83
CA ALA A 460 -10.34 8.19 -22.52
C ALA A 460 -10.19 8.34 -21.00
N VAL A 461 -8.97 8.21 -20.51
CA VAL A 461 -8.63 8.39 -19.11
C VAL A 461 -7.48 9.40 -19.02
N LEU A 462 -7.66 10.46 -18.26
CA LEU A 462 -6.59 11.36 -17.89
C LEU A 462 -5.91 10.79 -16.64
N VAL A 463 -4.65 10.38 -16.78
CA VAL A 463 -3.91 9.70 -15.73
C VAL A 463 -2.87 10.64 -15.16
N GLN A 464 -2.96 10.85 -13.85
CA GLN A 464 -2.01 11.65 -13.10
C GLN A 464 -0.72 10.84 -12.89
N ARG A 465 0.32 11.48 -12.36
CA ARG A 465 1.58 10.81 -12.01
C ARG A 465 1.72 10.79 -10.50
N GLU A 466 0.85 10.02 -9.85
CA GLU A 466 0.66 10.05 -8.40
C GLU A 466 1.92 9.60 -7.65
N HIS A 467 2.61 8.59 -8.18
CA HIS A 467 3.90 8.14 -7.64
C HIS A 467 4.96 9.27 -7.67
N GLU A 468 4.99 10.08 -8.73
CA GLU A 468 5.90 11.23 -8.79
C GLU A 468 5.52 12.30 -7.75
N MET A 469 4.24 12.48 -7.43
CA MET A 469 3.83 13.45 -6.39
C MET A 469 4.47 13.11 -5.04
N GLY A 470 4.35 11.85 -4.60
CA GLY A 470 4.95 11.39 -3.36
C GLY A 470 6.48 11.42 -3.38
N TYR A 471 7.07 10.94 -4.48
CA TYR A 471 8.53 10.92 -4.65
C TYR A 471 9.14 12.31 -4.60
N ARG A 472 8.56 13.27 -5.35
CA ARG A 472 9.01 14.66 -5.39
C ARG A 472 8.78 15.40 -4.08
N ALA A 473 7.71 15.08 -3.35
CA ALA A 473 7.45 15.69 -2.04
C ALA A 473 8.58 15.40 -1.06
N VAL A 474 9.00 14.13 -0.95
CA VAL A 474 10.12 13.74 -0.08
C VAL A 474 11.44 14.33 -0.59
N GLN A 475 11.69 14.30 -1.90
CA GLN A 475 12.92 14.88 -2.47
C GLN A 475 13.06 16.37 -2.16
N VAL A 476 11.99 17.15 -2.35
CA VAL A 476 12.00 18.59 -2.10
C VAL A 476 12.13 18.91 -0.62
N LEU A 477 11.41 18.20 0.24
CA LEU A 477 11.52 18.37 1.69
C LEU A 477 12.92 18.01 2.20
N HIS A 478 13.51 16.90 1.71
CA HIS A 478 14.90 16.56 1.98
C HIS A 478 15.83 17.72 1.61
N ASP A 479 15.73 18.25 0.39
CA ASP A 479 16.58 19.35 -0.04
C ASP A 479 16.39 20.60 0.83
N MET A 480 15.15 20.91 1.23
CA MET A 480 14.87 22.03 2.14
C MET A 480 15.56 21.85 3.49
N VAL A 481 15.53 20.64 4.05
CA VAL A 481 16.14 20.32 5.34
C VAL A 481 17.68 20.28 5.23
N SER A 482 18.23 19.75 4.13
CA SER A 482 19.66 19.50 4.01
C SER A 482 20.46 20.69 3.51
N ARG A 483 19.90 21.54 2.64
CA ARG A 483 20.60 22.72 2.09
C ARG A 483 19.86 24.05 2.28
N GLY A 484 18.73 24.04 2.97
CA GLY A 484 17.91 25.21 3.27
C GLY A 484 16.81 25.46 2.25
N VAL A 485 15.68 26.01 2.71
CA VAL A 485 14.44 26.22 1.94
C VAL A 485 14.67 27.03 0.66
N GLU A 486 15.34 28.18 0.76
CA GLU A 486 15.56 29.06 -0.41
C GLU A 486 16.42 28.38 -1.48
N ALA A 487 17.48 27.67 -1.07
CA ALA A 487 18.33 26.95 -2.00
C ALA A 487 17.58 25.80 -2.68
N ALA A 488 16.76 25.06 -1.92
CA ALA A 488 15.94 23.97 -2.41
C ALA A 488 14.90 24.43 -3.45
N LEU A 489 14.32 25.61 -3.24
CA LEU A 489 13.30 26.19 -4.11
C LEU A 489 13.87 27.01 -5.28
N ALA A 490 15.18 27.23 -5.32
CA ALA A 490 15.82 28.01 -6.37
C ALA A 490 15.64 27.31 -7.73
N GLY A 491 15.12 28.05 -8.72
CA GLY A 491 14.91 27.54 -10.08
C GLY A 491 13.62 26.74 -10.29
N LEU A 492 12.82 26.48 -9.24
CA LEU A 492 11.49 25.91 -9.41
C LEU A 492 10.53 26.92 -10.05
N PRO A 493 9.69 26.48 -11.01
CA PRO A 493 8.75 27.37 -11.65
C PRO A 493 7.70 27.86 -10.65
N THR A 494 7.14 29.02 -10.96
CA THR A 494 6.06 29.63 -10.17
C THR A 494 4.73 29.43 -10.85
N ARG A 495 3.72 29.10 -10.07
CA ARG A 495 2.34 29.11 -10.55
C ARG A 495 1.81 30.55 -10.56
N ALA A 496 1.32 31.00 -11.72
CA ALA A 496 0.58 32.26 -11.79
C ALA A 496 -0.70 32.11 -10.96
N GLY A 497 -0.83 32.90 -9.90
CA GLY A 497 -2.08 32.97 -9.13
C GLY A 497 -3.19 33.58 -9.98
N SER A 498 -4.43 33.20 -9.71
CA SER A 498 -5.64 33.85 -10.26
C SER A 498 -5.85 35.28 -9.73
N GLY A 499 -5.12 35.68 -8.67
CA GLY A 499 -5.11 37.02 -8.11
C GLY A 499 -3.77 37.71 -8.33
N GLY A 500 -3.79 38.87 -8.99
CA GLY A 500 -2.61 39.71 -9.17
C GLY A 500 -2.10 40.26 -7.83
N GLY A 501 -1.04 39.67 -7.30
CA GLY A 501 -0.14 40.33 -6.35
C GLY A 501 0.04 39.69 -4.98
N ARG A 502 0.96 38.71 -4.88
CA ARG A 502 2.01 38.51 -3.85
C ARG A 502 2.53 37.07 -3.92
N SER A 503 3.86 36.93 -3.95
CA SER A 503 4.68 35.71 -4.07
C SER A 503 4.04 34.50 -4.76
N ALA A 504 4.36 34.31 -6.04
CA ALA A 504 3.87 33.17 -6.80
C ALA A 504 4.38 31.84 -6.20
N LEU A 505 3.45 30.99 -5.75
CA LEU A 505 3.73 29.69 -5.14
C LEU A 505 4.62 28.84 -6.06
N ARG A 506 5.66 28.22 -5.52
CA ARG A 506 6.50 27.28 -6.28
C ARG A 506 5.67 26.06 -6.65
N PHE A 507 5.77 25.64 -7.89
CA PHE A 507 4.95 24.55 -8.42
C PHE A 507 5.83 23.52 -9.11
N ILE A 508 5.60 22.26 -8.80
CA ILE A 508 6.16 21.12 -9.53
C ILE A 508 4.98 20.42 -10.19
N ASP A 509 4.83 20.66 -11.49
CA ASP A 509 3.91 19.87 -12.30
C ASP A 509 4.49 18.47 -12.48
N THR A 510 3.82 17.48 -11.88
CA THR A 510 4.14 16.08 -12.09
C THR A 510 3.77 15.62 -13.49
N GLY A 511 2.84 16.32 -14.14
CA GLY A 511 2.33 16.07 -15.47
C GLY A 511 1.06 15.21 -15.46
N ILE A 512 0.46 15.12 -16.65
CA ILE A 512 -0.72 14.31 -16.90
C ILE A 512 -0.56 13.60 -18.25
N ASP A 513 -0.97 12.34 -18.30
CA ASP A 513 -0.95 11.53 -19.51
C ASP A 513 -2.40 11.26 -19.94
N VAL A 514 -2.71 11.42 -21.23
CA VAL A 514 -4.01 10.98 -21.77
C VAL A 514 -3.85 9.56 -22.26
N VAL A 515 -4.62 8.65 -21.70
CA VAL A 515 -4.58 7.22 -22.00
C VAL A 515 -5.87 6.79 -22.68
N THR A 516 -5.71 6.10 -23.81
CA THR A 516 -6.80 5.52 -24.61
C THR A 516 -6.47 4.05 -24.91
N VAL A 517 -7.43 3.25 -25.38
CA VAL A 517 -7.12 1.86 -25.78
C VAL A 517 -6.09 1.82 -26.91
N GLU A 518 -6.23 2.73 -27.88
CA GLU A 518 -5.41 2.76 -29.07
C GLU A 518 -4.64 4.07 -29.22
N ARG A 519 -3.57 4.03 -30.01
CA ARG A 519 -2.62 5.14 -30.12
C ARG A 519 -3.26 6.26 -30.93
N THR A 520 -3.31 7.45 -30.36
CA THR A 520 -3.65 8.67 -31.09
C THR A 520 -2.47 9.64 -31.10
N PRO A 521 -2.43 10.69 -31.95
CA PRO A 521 -1.36 11.67 -31.92
C PRO A 521 -1.25 12.47 -30.61
N TRP A 522 -2.27 12.41 -29.76
CA TRP A 522 -2.40 13.19 -28.52
C TRP A 522 -2.66 12.32 -27.28
N SER A 523 -2.53 11.00 -27.41
CA SER A 523 -2.68 10.06 -26.29
C SER A 523 -1.65 8.93 -26.37
N LEU A 524 -1.40 8.33 -25.22
CA LEU A 524 -0.69 7.08 -25.12
C LEU A 524 -1.72 5.94 -25.22
N PRO A 525 -1.50 4.92 -26.07
CA PRO A 525 -2.28 3.70 -25.96
C PRO A 525 -1.98 3.04 -24.62
N LEU A 526 -2.99 2.40 -24.03
CA LEU A 526 -2.88 1.74 -22.74
C LEU A 526 -1.78 0.65 -22.75
N SER A 527 -1.47 0.03 -23.90
CA SER A 527 -0.34 -0.93 -24.05
C SER A 527 1.00 -0.32 -23.73
N ASP A 528 1.18 0.94 -24.12
CA ASP A 528 2.46 1.62 -24.04
C ASP A 528 2.54 2.39 -22.73
N TYR A 529 1.39 2.87 -22.23
CA TYR A 529 1.30 3.51 -20.92
C TYR A 529 1.68 2.55 -19.78
N LEU A 530 1.13 1.34 -19.74
CA LEU A 530 1.40 0.39 -18.65
C LEU A 530 2.90 0.07 -18.44
N PRO A 531 3.69 -0.28 -19.48
CA PRO A 531 5.13 -0.48 -19.32
C PRO A 531 5.87 0.85 -19.13
N LEU A 532 5.40 1.97 -19.69
CA LEU A 532 6.01 3.28 -19.46
C LEU A 532 5.91 3.70 -17.99
N ASP A 533 4.73 3.57 -17.39
CA ASP A 533 4.48 3.85 -15.97
C ASP A 533 5.33 2.94 -15.08
N ALA A 534 5.34 1.63 -15.37
CA ALA A 534 6.20 0.68 -14.65
C ALA A 534 7.69 1.06 -14.75
N ASN A 535 8.17 1.44 -15.94
CA ASN A 535 9.55 1.85 -16.16
C ASN A 535 9.90 3.15 -15.43
N ARG A 536 8.98 4.14 -15.39
CA ARG A 536 9.15 5.38 -14.62
C ARG A 536 9.35 5.06 -13.14
N LYS A 537 8.45 4.25 -12.55
CA LYS A 537 8.52 3.80 -11.15
C LYS A 537 9.81 3.03 -10.86
N ALA A 538 10.18 2.09 -11.72
CA ALA A 538 11.42 1.31 -11.58
C ALA A 538 12.71 2.15 -11.74
N ALA A 539 12.69 3.19 -12.57
CA ALA A 539 13.82 4.11 -12.69
C ALA A 539 14.06 4.87 -11.37
N LYS A 540 12.99 5.31 -10.69
CA LYS A 540 13.08 6.00 -9.39
C LYS A 540 13.67 5.14 -8.28
N ARG A 541 13.40 3.83 -8.28
CA ARG A 541 14.01 2.90 -7.32
C ARG A 541 15.51 2.73 -7.50
N ARG A 542 16.04 2.99 -8.70
CA ARG A 542 17.47 2.90 -9.03
C ARG A 542 18.22 4.21 -8.84
N GLU A 543 17.50 5.31 -8.62
CA GLU A 543 18.08 6.63 -8.44
C GLU A 543 18.80 6.67 -7.07
N GLN A 544 20.13 6.79 -7.11
CA GLN A 544 20.94 6.95 -5.90
C GLN A 544 20.93 8.42 -5.51
N LEU A 545 20.31 8.74 -4.39
CA LEU A 545 20.39 10.06 -3.78
C LEU A 545 21.44 10.05 -2.65
N PRO A 546 22.03 11.22 -2.30
CA PRO A 546 23.01 11.29 -1.22
C PRO A 546 22.39 10.80 0.10
N TYR A 547 22.97 9.74 0.68
CA TYR A 547 22.44 9.11 1.89
C TYR A 547 22.67 9.99 3.13
N GLU A 548 21.61 10.24 3.90
CA GLU A 548 21.67 10.98 5.16
C GLU A 548 22.23 10.13 6.31
N ARG A 549 23.19 10.68 7.06
CA ARG A 549 23.79 9.98 8.21
C ARG A 549 22.96 10.10 9.50
N ARG A 550 22.00 11.03 9.54
CA ARG A 550 21.20 11.35 10.73
C ARG A 550 19.75 10.92 10.48
N ALA A 551 19.13 10.28 11.47
CA ALA A 551 17.72 9.89 11.39
C ALA A 551 16.85 11.15 11.30
N LYS A 552 16.30 11.41 10.11
CA LYS A 552 15.30 12.46 9.84
C LYS A 552 13.93 11.81 9.67
N GLU A 553 12.89 12.51 10.06
CA GLU A 553 11.50 12.08 9.94
C GLU A 553 10.69 13.10 9.14
N LEU A 554 10.03 12.63 8.08
CA LEU A 554 9.07 13.42 7.31
C LEU A 554 7.67 12.84 7.50
N LEU A 555 6.69 13.72 7.68
CA LEU A 555 5.29 13.34 7.69
C LEU A 555 4.69 13.45 6.29
N LEU A 556 4.03 12.39 5.83
CA LEU A 556 3.14 12.41 4.67
C LEU A 556 1.69 12.20 5.14
N VAL A 557 0.82 13.16 4.87
CA VAL A 557 -0.61 13.07 5.17
C VAL A 557 -1.41 12.90 3.88
N THR A 558 -2.03 11.74 3.74
CA THR A 558 -2.90 11.40 2.60
C THR A 558 -4.37 11.30 3.02
N VAL A 559 -5.25 11.07 2.05
CA VAL A 559 -6.69 10.98 2.29
C VAL A 559 -7.14 9.52 2.30
N ASP A 560 -7.92 9.15 3.31
CA ASP A 560 -8.66 7.91 3.39
C ASP A 560 -10.10 8.14 2.94
N ALA A 561 -10.45 7.64 1.75
CA ALA A 561 -11.76 7.89 1.12
C ALA A 561 -12.98 7.38 1.92
N GLY A 562 -12.81 6.53 2.94
CA GLY A 562 -13.89 6.05 3.81
C GLY A 562 -15.05 5.40 3.03
N ASN A 563 -15.20 4.09 3.03
CA ASN A 563 -15.79 3.36 4.14
C ASN A 563 -15.46 1.91 3.88
N GLU A 564 -14.57 1.32 4.68
CA GLU A 564 -14.38 -0.12 4.79
C GLU A 564 -13.12 -0.43 5.65
N GLY A 565 -13.30 -0.37 6.97
CA GLY A 565 -12.25 -0.77 7.91
C GLY A 565 -12.07 -2.29 7.90
N TYR A 566 -10.82 -2.71 8.00
CA TYR A 566 -10.42 -4.07 8.35
C TYR A 566 -11.31 -4.64 9.48
N ARG A 567 -11.95 -5.78 9.22
CA ARG A 567 -12.64 -6.56 10.26
C ARG A 567 -11.79 -7.79 10.58
N GLU A 568 -11.19 -7.79 11.76
CA GLU A 568 -10.66 -9.03 12.36
C GLU A 568 -11.82 -9.82 12.92
N GLU A 569 -11.92 -11.07 12.53
CA GLU A 569 -12.80 -12.03 13.16
C GLU A 569 -11.99 -13.22 13.66
N ARG A 570 -12.37 -13.75 14.82
CA ARG A 570 -11.81 -14.98 15.35
C ARG A 570 -12.88 -16.04 15.34
N VAL A 571 -12.62 -17.13 14.64
CA VAL A 571 -13.57 -18.23 14.46
C VAL A 571 -12.87 -19.56 14.78
N PRO A 572 -13.53 -20.51 15.46
CA PRO A 572 -12.98 -21.85 15.64
C PRO A 572 -12.71 -22.53 14.29
N LEU A 573 -11.63 -23.30 14.18
CA LEU A 573 -11.38 -24.11 12.99
C LEU A 573 -12.42 -25.25 12.87
N ASP A 574 -13.34 -25.16 11.91
CA ASP A 574 -14.24 -26.27 11.53
C ASP A 574 -13.63 -27.09 10.38
N ALA A 575 -13.38 -28.37 10.61
CA ALA A 575 -12.85 -29.29 9.60
C ALA A 575 -13.81 -29.52 8.41
N ARG A 576 -15.10 -29.22 8.57
CA ARG A 576 -16.12 -29.31 7.51
C ARG A 576 -16.19 -28.06 6.64
N SER A 577 -15.59 -26.96 7.07
CA SER A 577 -15.51 -25.72 6.27
C SER A 577 -14.59 -25.91 5.06
N MET A 578 -14.84 -25.16 3.99
CA MET A 578 -13.95 -25.12 2.83
C MET A 578 -12.53 -24.73 3.25
N VAL A 579 -12.39 -23.72 4.12
CA VAL A 579 -11.09 -23.32 4.67
C VAL A 579 -10.41 -24.46 5.44
N GLY A 580 -11.15 -25.19 6.28
CA GLY A 580 -10.63 -26.35 7.00
C GLY A 580 -10.11 -27.45 6.06
N ARG A 581 -10.76 -27.66 4.92
CA ARG A 581 -10.29 -28.59 3.89
C ARG A 581 -9.03 -28.10 3.17
N VAL A 582 -8.95 -26.81 2.82
CA VAL A 582 -7.74 -26.22 2.23
C VAL A 582 -6.54 -26.39 3.16
N LEU A 583 -6.71 -26.09 4.44
CA LEU A 583 -5.65 -26.19 5.45
C LEU A 583 -5.19 -27.64 5.70
N SER A 584 -6.13 -28.60 5.75
CA SER A 584 -5.80 -30.01 6.01
C SER A 584 -5.21 -30.73 4.80
N THR A 585 -5.64 -30.39 3.59
CA THR A 585 -5.14 -31.00 2.35
C THR A 585 -3.89 -30.31 1.81
N ALA A 586 -3.63 -29.07 2.21
CA ALA A 586 -2.57 -28.21 1.67
C ALA A 586 -2.66 -28.08 0.14
N ARG A 587 -3.88 -28.06 -0.41
CA ARG A 587 -4.16 -27.92 -1.85
C ARG A 587 -5.21 -26.83 -2.12
N PRO A 588 -5.16 -26.17 -3.29
CA PRO A 588 -6.21 -25.26 -3.69
C PRO A 588 -7.54 -25.98 -3.91
N ILE A 589 -8.65 -25.30 -3.64
CA ILE A 589 -10.01 -25.79 -3.86
C ILE A 589 -10.84 -24.70 -4.54
N ILE A 590 -11.54 -25.06 -5.62
CA ILE A 590 -12.54 -24.21 -6.29
C ILE A 590 -13.93 -24.78 -5.98
N VAL A 591 -14.86 -23.93 -5.56
CA VAL A 591 -16.21 -24.31 -5.16
C VAL A 591 -17.23 -23.48 -5.94
N ASP A 592 -18.07 -24.13 -6.74
CA ASP A 592 -19.36 -23.57 -7.14
C ASP A 592 -20.30 -23.67 -5.94
N THR A 593 -20.83 -22.53 -5.49
CA THR A 593 -21.56 -22.47 -4.21
C THR A 593 -22.88 -23.23 -4.22
N ARG A 594 -23.35 -23.71 -5.37
CA ARG A 594 -24.62 -24.44 -5.51
C ARG A 594 -24.45 -25.91 -5.87
N SER A 595 -23.40 -26.27 -6.60
CA SER A 595 -23.25 -27.60 -7.21
C SER A 595 -22.06 -28.41 -6.71
N SER A 596 -21.10 -27.79 -6.00
CA SER A 596 -19.93 -28.48 -5.45
C SER A 596 -20.29 -29.44 -4.30
N GLU A 597 -19.45 -30.44 -4.04
CA GLU A 597 -19.54 -31.30 -2.84
C GLU A 597 -19.48 -30.51 -1.52
N LEU A 598 -18.94 -29.29 -1.56
CA LEU A 598 -18.85 -28.38 -0.41
C LEU A 598 -20.00 -27.37 -0.33
N HIS A 599 -21.08 -27.52 -1.11
CA HIS A 599 -22.21 -26.58 -1.11
C HIS A 599 -22.91 -26.44 0.25
N ASP A 600 -22.80 -27.44 1.12
CA ASP A 600 -23.33 -27.46 2.49
C ASP A 600 -22.29 -27.04 3.56
N ALA A 601 -21.05 -26.75 3.16
CA ALA A 601 -20.03 -26.29 4.10
C ALA A 601 -20.43 -24.92 4.70
N PRO A 602 -20.25 -24.68 6.01
CA PRO A 602 -20.78 -23.50 6.69
C PRO A 602 -20.36 -22.16 6.06
N ASP A 603 -19.07 -22.03 5.72
CA ASP A 603 -18.48 -20.85 5.06
C ASP A 603 -18.99 -20.66 3.63
N VAL A 604 -19.24 -21.76 2.91
CA VAL A 604 -19.83 -21.72 1.56
C VAL A 604 -21.29 -21.27 1.58
N VAL A 605 -22.07 -21.75 2.56
CA VAL A 605 -23.47 -21.36 2.75
C VAL A 605 -23.57 -19.87 3.09
N GLU A 606 -22.69 -19.38 3.97
CA GLU A 606 -22.64 -17.97 4.36
C GLU A 606 -22.31 -17.08 3.16
N ALA A 607 -21.25 -17.40 2.41
CA ALA A 607 -20.85 -16.64 1.22
C ALA A 607 -21.96 -16.63 0.15
N ARG A 608 -22.66 -17.76 -0.04
CA ARG A 608 -23.83 -17.82 -0.94
C ARG A 608 -24.95 -16.89 -0.49
N GLY A 609 -25.21 -16.78 0.82
CA GLY A 609 -26.16 -15.83 1.40
C GLY A 609 -25.79 -14.36 1.12
N LYS A 610 -24.48 -14.08 0.98
CA LYS A 610 -23.93 -12.76 0.57
C LYS A 610 -23.87 -12.57 -0.95
N GLY A 611 -24.35 -13.53 -1.75
CA GLY A 611 -24.42 -13.45 -3.20
C GLY A 611 -23.20 -13.98 -3.95
N ALA A 612 -22.36 -14.81 -3.32
CA ALA A 612 -21.27 -15.53 -3.99
C ALA A 612 -21.80 -16.74 -4.78
N ALA A 613 -21.32 -16.87 -6.02
CA ALA A 613 -21.57 -18.01 -6.91
C ALA A 613 -20.33 -18.91 -7.05
N THR A 614 -19.12 -18.36 -6.96
CA THR A 614 -17.85 -19.11 -6.99
C THR A 614 -16.96 -18.70 -5.81
N LEU A 615 -16.32 -19.69 -5.16
CA LEU A 615 -15.30 -19.50 -4.13
C LEU A 615 -14.00 -20.19 -4.53
N VAL A 616 -12.86 -19.61 -4.19
CA VAL A 616 -11.53 -20.22 -4.39
C VAL A 616 -10.71 -20.09 -3.12
N GLY A 617 -10.15 -21.20 -2.65
CA GLY A 617 -9.34 -21.25 -1.45
C GLY A 617 -7.95 -21.78 -1.80
N VAL A 618 -6.90 -21.04 -1.49
CA VAL A 618 -5.51 -21.38 -1.81
C VAL A 618 -4.67 -21.39 -0.53
N PRO A 619 -3.91 -22.46 -0.24
CA PRO A 619 -3.17 -22.58 1.01
C PRO A 619 -1.93 -21.68 1.04
N LEU A 620 -1.62 -21.14 2.21
CA LEU A 620 -0.34 -20.46 2.50
C LEU A 620 0.62 -21.47 3.12
N LEU A 621 1.67 -21.85 2.40
CA LEU A 621 2.57 -22.92 2.77
C LEU A 621 3.89 -22.40 3.36
N ALA A 622 4.32 -22.99 4.48
CA ALA A 622 5.67 -22.83 5.02
C ALA A 622 6.15 -24.18 5.55
N GLY A 623 7.38 -24.58 5.18
CA GLY A 623 7.96 -25.85 5.63
C GLY A 623 7.12 -27.09 5.29
N GLY A 624 6.35 -27.05 4.19
CA GLY A 624 5.48 -28.15 3.76
C GLY A 624 4.14 -28.26 4.49
N SER A 625 3.79 -27.32 5.39
CA SER A 625 2.49 -27.27 6.09
C SER A 625 1.76 -25.96 5.79
N ALA A 626 0.43 -26.02 5.72
CA ALA A 626 -0.41 -24.83 5.57
C ALA A 626 -0.55 -24.11 6.92
N PHE A 627 -0.12 -22.85 6.98
CA PHE A 627 -0.29 -21.98 8.17
C PHE A 627 -1.45 -21.00 8.01
N GLY A 628 -2.11 -21.02 6.87
CA GLY A 628 -3.25 -20.17 6.53
C GLY A 628 -3.79 -20.49 5.14
N ALA A 629 -4.79 -19.74 4.71
CA ALA A 629 -5.38 -19.83 3.39
C ALA A 629 -5.79 -18.43 2.89
N LEU A 630 -5.75 -18.23 1.58
CA LEU A 630 -6.37 -17.10 0.90
C LEU A 630 -7.71 -17.57 0.33
N VAL A 631 -8.80 -16.85 0.60
CA VAL A 631 -10.14 -17.15 0.09
C VAL A 631 -10.63 -16.01 -0.80
N LEU A 632 -11.12 -16.35 -1.99
CA LEU A 632 -11.63 -15.41 -2.99
C LEU A 632 -13.11 -15.71 -3.27
N GLU A 633 -13.95 -14.69 -3.38
CA GLU A 633 -15.38 -14.87 -3.68
C GLU A 633 -15.80 -14.07 -4.93
N SER A 634 -16.61 -14.68 -5.81
CA SER A 634 -17.17 -14.02 -6.99
C SER A 634 -18.66 -14.25 -7.11
N GLY A 635 -19.38 -13.23 -7.57
CA GLY A 635 -20.81 -13.35 -7.92
C GLY A 635 -21.07 -14.04 -9.26
N ARG A 636 -20.03 -14.30 -10.06
CA ARG A 636 -20.14 -15.04 -11.33
C ARG A 636 -20.01 -16.54 -11.10
N GLN A 637 -20.76 -17.33 -11.85
CA GLN A 637 -20.52 -18.78 -11.94
C GLN A 637 -19.26 -19.05 -12.76
N ALA A 638 -18.58 -20.16 -12.45
CA ALA A 638 -17.35 -20.59 -13.13
C ALA A 638 -16.31 -19.46 -13.25
N ALA A 639 -16.16 -18.69 -12.17
CA ALA A 639 -15.37 -17.46 -12.22
C ALA A 639 -13.88 -17.76 -12.47
N CYS A 640 -13.32 -18.84 -11.90
CA CYS A 640 -11.89 -19.14 -11.95
C CYS A 640 -11.59 -20.26 -12.94
N SER A 641 -10.79 -19.96 -13.96
CA SER A 641 -10.18 -20.97 -14.83
C SER A 641 -8.94 -21.60 -14.18
N LEU A 642 -8.42 -22.67 -14.78
CA LEU A 642 -7.18 -23.31 -14.33
C LEU A 642 -5.98 -22.36 -14.47
N ASP A 643 -5.92 -21.56 -15.53
CA ASP A 643 -4.85 -20.58 -15.74
C ASP A 643 -4.92 -19.46 -14.68
N ASP A 644 -6.12 -19.03 -14.31
CA ASP A 644 -6.30 -18.08 -13.21
C ASP A 644 -5.79 -18.68 -11.90
N LEU A 645 -6.11 -19.95 -11.63
CA LEU A 645 -5.69 -20.63 -10.41
C LEU A 645 -4.17 -20.70 -10.31
N THR A 646 -3.47 -21.12 -11.37
CA THR A 646 -2.00 -21.20 -11.37
C THR A 646 -1.34 -19.84 -11.12
N THR A 647 -1.94 -18.76 -11.62
CA THR A 647 -1.48 -17.39 -11.39
C THR A 647 -1.68 -17.00 -9.92
N ILE A 648 -2.85 -17.30 -9.36
CA ILE A 648 -3.17 -17.04 -7.95
C ILE A 648 -2.22 -17.82 -7.03
N GLU A 649 -1.97 -19.11 -7.30
CA GLU A 649 -1.03 -19.94 -6.54
C GLU A 649 0.37 -19.32 -6.48
N ARG A 650 0.92 -18.89 -7.62
CA ARG A 650 2.24 -18.22 -7.69
C ARG A 650 2.34 -16.99 -6.80
N ILE A 651 1.27 -16.19 -6.78
CA ILE A 651 1.20 -14.98 -5.95
C ILE A 651 1.13 -15.37 -4.48
N VAL A 652 0.26 -16.35 -4.14
CA VAL A 652 0.08 -16.87 -2.78
C VAL A 652 1.35 -17.51 -2.23
N ASP A 653 2.13 -18.22 -3.04
CA ASP A 653 3.41 -18.80 -2.63
C ASP A 653 4.40 -17.71 -2.20
N THR A 654 4.50 -16.64 -3.00
CA THR A 654 5.36 -15.49 -2.67
C THR A 654 4.86 -14.79 -1.39
N MET A 655 3.54 -14.68 -1.23
CA MET A 655 2.92 -14.13 -0.03
C MET A 655 3.18 -14.97 1.21
N ALA A 656 3.13 -16.31 1.09
CA ALA A 656 3.33 -17.21 2.20
C ALA A 656 4.73 -17.01 2.80
N VAL A 657 5.75 -16.92 1.94
CA VAL A 657 7.13 -16.60 2.35
C VAL A 657 7.22 -15.23 3.02
N ALA A 658 6.58 -14.22 2.44
CA ALA A 658 6.54 -12.85 2.96
C ALA A 658 5.91 -12.75 4.36
N ILE A 659 4.73 -13.35 4.54
CA ILE A 659 3.98 -13.34 5.80
C ILE A 659 4.78 -14.10 6.88
N GLU A 660 5.38 -15.24 6.54
CA GLU A 660 6.17 -16.00 7.50
C GLU A 660 7.43 -15.25 7.92
N ASN A 661 8.13 -14.60 6.98
CA ASN A 661 9.28 -13.75 7.28
C ASN A 661 8.91 -12.59 8.21
N ALA A 662 7.80 -11.89 7.94
CA ALA A 662 7.32 -10.81 8.80
C ALA A 662 7.00 -11.31 10.22
N ARG A 663 6.34 -12.47 10.34
CA ARG A 663 6.05 -13.13 11.63
C ARG A 663 7.30 -13.54 12.39
N LEU A 664 8.32 -14.04 11.68
CA LEU A 664 9.61 -14.39 12.28
C LEU A 664 10.34 -13.14 12.79
N VAL A 665 10.42 -12.07 11.99
CA VAL A 665 11.05 -10.80 12.39
C VAL A 665 10.33 -10.18 13.58
N HIS A 666 8.99 -10.21 13.60
CA HIS A 666 8.22 -9.70 14.72
C HIS A 666 8.53 -10.46 16.01
N ARG A 667 8.49 -11.81 15.98
CA ARG A 667 8.87 -12.66 17.13
C ARG A 667 10.29 -12.40 17.63
N ILE A 668 11.24 -12.20 16.71
CA ILE A 668 12.63 -11.85 17.07
C ILE A 668 12.69 -10.49 17.77
N THR A 669 11.99 -9.49 17.23
CA THR A 669 11.96 -8.14 17.80
C THR A 669 11.37 -8.12 19.21
N GLU A 670 10.21 -8.77 19.40
CA GLU A 670 9.58 -8.90 20.72
C GLU A 670 10.54 -9.57 21.71
N ARG A 671 11.16 -10.69 21.32
CA ARG A 671 12.08 -11.40 22.19
C ARG A 671 13.34 -10.59 22.52
N THR A 672 13.80 -9.78 21.58
CA THR A 672 14.94 -8.87 21.80
C THR A 672 14.59 -7.80 22.82
N HIS A 673 13.41 -7.18 22.72
CA HIS A 673 12.95 -6.21 23.71
C HIS A 673 12.78 -6.82 25.10
N GLU A 674 12.20 -8.02 25.21
CA GLU A 674 12.12 -8.73 26.49
C GLU A 674 13.50 -8.94 27.12
N LEU A 675 14.49 -9.35 26.31
CA LEU A 675 15.87 -9.53 26.74
C LEU A 675 16.53 -8.20 27.15
N GLU A 676 16.31 -7.13 26.41
CA GLU A 676 16.81 -5.79 26.75
C GLU A 676 16.21 -5.27 28.05
N HIS A 677 14.91 -5.51 28.29
CA HIS A 677 14.25 -5.16 29.54
C HIS A 677 14.82 -5.96 30.71
N ALA A 678 15.02 -7.27 30.53
CA ALA A 678 15.65 -8.11 31.54
C ALA A 678 17.10 -7.67 31.83
N ASN A 679 17.87 -7.33 30.79
CA ASN A 679 19.25 -6.88 30.95
C ASN A 679 19.34 -5.52 31.66
N ARG A 680 18.48 -4.55 31.29
CA ARG A 680 18.38 -3.25 31.99
C ARG A 680 18.01 -3.42 33.47
N HIS A 681 17.14 -4.38 33.78
CA HIS A 681 16.82 -4.70 35.17
C HIS A 681 18.04 -5.24 35.92
N GLN A 682 18.83 -6.11 35.28
CA GLN A 682 20.07 -6.63 35.85
C GLN A 682 21.12 -5.53 36.09
N GLU A 683 21.27 -4.59 35.15
CA GLU A 683 22.19 -3.45 35.27
C GLU A 683 21.78 -2.49 36.40
N SER A 684 20.49 -2.17 36.52
CA SER A 684 19.97 -1.34 37.63
C SER A 684 20.21 -1.97 39.01
N LEU A 685 20.09 -3.30 39.12
CA LEU A 685 20.45 -4.02 40.34
C LEU A 685 21.95 -3.90 40.64
N LEU A 686 22.81 -4.00 39.63
CA LEU A 686 24.26 -3.84 39.78
C LEU A 686 24.66 -2.42 40.19
N ASP A 687 24.00 -1.39 39.67
CA ASP A 687 24.28 0.01 40.04
C ASP A 687 23.78 0.35 41.44
N THR A 688 22.64 -0.20 41.87
CA THR A 688 22.16 -0.09 43.27
C THR A 688 23.16 -0.70 44.25
N ILE A 689 23.76 -1.85 43.90
CA ILE A 689 24.81 -2.49 44.71
C ILE A 689 26.07 -1.61 44.78
N ARG A 690 26.40 -0.89 43.71
CA ARG A 690 27.57 0.01 43.65
C ARG A 690 27.38 1.28 44.47
N GLU A 691 26.20 1.90 44.44
CA GLU A 691 25.88 3.09 45.22
C GLU A 691 25.93 2.84 46.74
N LEU A 692 25.58 1.63 47.18
CA LEU A 692 25.56 1.28 48.60
C LEU A 692 26.95 0.93 49.20
N SER A 693 28.04 0.98 48.41
CA SER A 693 29.29 0.25 48.73
C SER A 693 30.43 1.02 49.42
N SER A 694 30.26 2.29 49.82
CA SER A 694 31.05 2.96 50.90
C SER A 694 30.49 4.36 51.23
N PRO A 695 29.52 4.50 52.14
CA PRO A 695 29.12 5.80 52.65
C PRO A 695 30.15 6.31 53.68
N VAL A 696 30.70 7.51 53.49
CA VAL A 696 31.40 8.25 54.54
C VAL A 696 30.35 8.84 55.47
N VAL A 697 30.47 8.59 56.77
CA VAL A 697 29.48 8.98 57.78
C VAL A 697 30.11 9.99 58.74
N PRO A 698 29.65 11.26 58.78
CA PRO A 698 30.03 12.19 59.84
C PRO A 698 29.33 11.80 61.15
N ILE A 699 30.12 11.44 62.17
CA ILE A 699 29.59 10.96 63.45
C ILE A 699 29.69 11.98 64.58
N ALA A 700 30.56 12.99 64.43
CA ALA A 700 30.70 14.12 65.35
C ALA A 700 31.40 15.30 64.66
N ARG A 701 31.43 16.47 65.30
CA ARG A 701 32.16 17.63 64.76
C ARG A 701 33.62 17.27 64.50
N ASN A 702 34.05 17.47 63.26
CA ASN A 702 35.40 17.21 62.78
C ASN A 702 35.85 15.74 62.87
N ILE A 703 34.92 14.77 62.95
CA ILE A 703 35.20 13.32 62.99
C ILE A 703 34.35 12.59 61.94
N LEU A 704 35.01 11.87 61.04
CA LEU A 704 34.37 11.01 60.03
C LEU A 704 34.61 9.53 60.33
N VAL A 705 33.68 8.67 59.93
CA VAL A 705 33.85 7.21 59.88
C VAL A 705 33.66 6.75 58.44
N MET A 706 34.54 5.86 57.99
CA MET A 706 34.50 5.27 56.66
C MET A 706 34.63 3.75 56.76
N PRO A 707 33.54 2.98 56.59
CA PRO A 707 33.59 1.53 56.57
C PRO A 707 34.11 1.00 55.24
N ILE A 708 34.99 -0.01 55.31
CA ILE A 708 35.44 -0.79 54.16
C ILE A 708 34.76 -2.15 54.22
N VAL A 709 33.94 -2.45 53.21
CA VAL A 709 33.18 -3.70 53.11
C VAL A 709 33.66 -4.51 51.90
N GLY A 710 34.12 -5.75 52.13
CA GLY A 710 34.58 -6.65 51.07
C GLY A 710 36.06 -6.45 50.69
N THR A 711 36.44 -6.87 49.48
CA THR A 711 37.83 -6.78 48.98
C THR A 711 38.13 -5.41 48.37
N MET A 712 39.38 -4.95 48.51
CA MET A 712 39.84 -3.63 48.06
C MET A 712 40.77 -3.79 46.84
N ASP A 713 40.26 -3.50 45.64
CA ASP A 713 41.06 -3.49 44.41
C ASP A 713 41.56 -2.08 44.05
N ALA A 714 42.39 -1.96 43.01
CA ALA A 714 42.98 -0.68 42.59
C ALA A 714 41.93 0.37 42.17
N GLN A 715 40.82 -0.03 41.54
CA GLN A 715 39.76 0.88 41.09
C GLN A 715 38.95 1.41 42.28
N ARG A 716 38.62 0.53 43.23
CA ARG A 716 37.89 0.86 44.45
C ARG A 716 38.74 1.70 45.40
N SER A 717 40.04 1.44 45.45
CA SER A 717 41.01 2.23 46.23
C SER A 717 41.10 3.68 45.76
N GLY A 718 41.05 3.93 44.44
CA GLY A 718 41.05 5.28 43.89
C GLY A 718 39.84 6.10 44.35
N ARG A 719 38.63 5.52 44.22
CA ARG A 719 37.38 6.17 44.67
C ARG A 719 37.33 6.36 46.18
N PHE A 720 37.84 5.39 46.95
CA PHE A 720 37.95 5.49 48.39
C PHE A 720 38.79 6.70 48.82
N ILE A 721 39.95 6.90 48.18
CA ILE A 721 40.82 8.05 48.46
C ILE A 721 40.12 9.35 48.06
N GLU A 722 39.52 9.40 46.87
CA GLU A 722 38.84 10.60 46.37
C GLU A 722 37.69 11.06 47.28
N SER A 723 36.79 10.14 47.66
CA SER A 723 35.70 10.42 48.60
C SER A 723 36.25 10.84 49.97
N MET A 724 37.24 10.14 50.52
CA MET A 724 37.84 10.52 51.80
C MET A 724 38.39 11.95 51.78
N LEU A 725 39.11 12.35 50.74
CA LEU A 725 39.69 13.70 50.64
C LEU A 725 38.64 14.79 50.42
N GLN A 726 37.60 14.49 49.63
CA GLN A 726 36.47 15.38 49.43
C GLN A 726 35.73 15.62 50.75
N ASP A 727 35.40 14.56 51.48
CA ASP A 727 34.63 14.65 52.73
C ASP A 727 35.44 15.26 53.87
N ILE A 728 36.76 15.06 53.92
CA ILE A 728 37.65 15.78 54.85
C ILE A 728 37.51 17.29 54.64
N THR A 729 37.47 17.72 53.38
CA THR A 729 37.38 19.14 53.02
C THR A 729 35.98 19.69 53.31
N GLU A 730 34.95 18.97 52.90
CA GLU A 730 33.55 19.37 53.06
C GLU A 730 33.11 19.44 54.53
N HIS A 731 33.61 18.53 55.37
CA HIS A 731 33.21 18.44 56.78
C HIS A 731 34.27 18.94 57.76
N HIS A 732 35.34 19.56 57.25
CA HIS A 732 36.49 20.05 58.04
C HIS A 732 37.00 19.01 59.04
N ALA A 733 37.10 17.76 58.58
CA ALA A 733 37.45 16.64 59.43
C ALA A 733 38.89 16.75 59.91
N ARG A 734 39.09 16.57 61.21
CA ARG A 734 40.42 16.50 61.83
C ARG A 734 40.84 15.05 62.07
N VAL A 735 39.87 14.14 62.21
CA VAL A 735 40.11 12.71 62.38
C VAL A 735 39.18 11.91 61.47
N VAL A 736 39.74 10.93 60.75
CA VAL A 736 38.97 9.99 59.93
C VAL A 736 39.21 8.57 60.45
N LEU A 737 38.15 7.92 60.92
CA LEU A 737 38.17 6.53 61.37
C LEU A 737 37.88 5.62 60.17
N VAL A 738 38.84 4.81 59.77
CA VAL A 738 38.67 3.82 58.70
C VAL A 738 38.38 2.47 59.34
N ASP A 739 37.15 2.00 59.20
CA ASP A 739 36.69 0.75 59.77
C ASP A 739 36.92 -0.41 58.80
N VAL A 740 37.88 -1.27 59.14
CA VAL A 740 38.26 -2.44 58.33
C VAL A 740 37.66 -3.76 58.84
N THR A 741 36.69 -3.70 59.75
CA THR A 741 36.01 -4.92 60.27
C THR A 741 35.36 -5.76 59.17
N GLY A 742 34.90 -5.12 58.08
CA GLY A 742 34.22 -5.78 56.95
C GLY A 742 35.15 -6.32 55.86
N MET A 743 36.48 -6.23 56.02
CA MET A 743 37.43 -6.75 55.04
C MET A 743 37.67 -8.25 55.24
N ALA A 744 37.24 -9.06 54.26
CA ALA A 744 37.38 -10.51 54.31
C ALA A 744 38.85 -10.99 54.13
N VAL A 745 39.67 -10.21 53.43
CA VAL A 745 41.11 -10.45 53.18
C VAL A 745 41.81 -9.10 53.14
N VAL A 746 42.93 -8.95 53.85
CA VAL A 746 43.78 -7.76 53.76
C VAL A 746 45.11 -8.17 53.14
N ASP A 747 45.33 -7.87 51.87
CA ASP A 747 46.58 -8.16 51.15
C ASP A 747 47.55 -6.94 51.20
N ALA A 748 48.82 -7.16 50.81
CA ALA A 748 49.83 -6.10 50.80
C ALA A 748 49.42 -4.90 49.91
N ALA A 749 48.72 -5.16 48.80
CA ALA A 749 48.21 -4.12 47.90
C ALA A 749 47.15 -3.24 48.57
N SER A 750 46.21 -3.82 49.32
CA SER A 750 45.19 -3.07 50.08
C SER A 750 45.82 -2.15 51.12
N VAL A 751 46.87 -2.61 51.80
CA VAL A 751 47.57 -1.78 52.80
C VAL A 751 48.34 -0.63 52.16
N GLU A 752 48.95 -0.82 50.99
CA GLU A 752 49.60 0.27 50.27
C GLU A 752 48.61 1.39 49.92
N HIS A 753 47.41 1.02 49.47
CA HIS A 753 46.35 1.98 49.17
C HIS A 753 45.87 2.75 50.42
N LEU A 754 45.72 2.08 51.56
CA LEU A 754 45.40 2.72 52.85
C LEU A 754 46.50 3.69 53.31
N LEU A 755 47.77 3.33 53.12
CA LEU A 755 48.92 4.20 53.43
C LEU A 755 48.97 5.42 52.52
N ARG A 756 48.59 5.29 51.24
CA ARG A 756 48.45 6.43 50.32
C ARG A 756 47.30 7.34 50.75
N ALA A 757 46.14 6.78 51.10
CA ALA A 757 45.00 7.53 51.62
C ALA A 757 45.37 8.34 52.88
N ALA A 758 46.01 7.69 53.86
CA ALA A 758 46.44 8.33 55.10
C ALA A 758 47.45 9.45 54.90
N ARG A 759 48.39 9.29 53.94
CA ARG A 759 49.33 10.36 53.58
C ARG A 759 48.62 11.55 52.94
N ALA A 760 47.70 11.30 52.02
CA ALA A 760 46.93 12.36 51.38
C ALA A 760 46.03 13.12 52.37
N ALA A 761 45.33 12.39 53.25
CA ALA A 761 44.51 12.99 54.32
C ALA A 761 45.35 13.85 55.28
N ARG A 762 46.57 13.42 55.60
CA ARG A 762 47.50 14.19 56.45
C ARG A 762 47.93 15.51 55.81
N LEU A 763 48.07 15.56 54.49
CA LEU A 763 48.33 16.82 53.76
C LEU A 763 47.17 17.79 53.87
N LEU A 764 45.94 17.29 54.03
CA LEU A 764 44.74 18.10 54.30
C LEU A 764 44.53 18.42 55.79
N GLY A 765 45.46 18.01 56.66
CA GLY A 765 45.38 18.27 58.11
C GLY A 765 44.50 17.28 58.89
N ALA A 766 44.08 16.17 58.27
CA ALA A 766 43.30 15.12 58.92
C ALA A 766 44.18 13.92 59.34
N GLU A 767 43.94 13.38 60.53
CA GLU A 767 44.59 12.18 61.04
C GLU A 767 43.73 10.94 60.75
N VAL A 768 44.28 9.97 60.02
CA VAL A 768 43.60 8.70 59.73
C VAL A 768 43.89 7.68 60.83
N VAL A 769 42.84 7.08 61.38
CA VAL A 769 42.89 6.06 62.41
C VAL A 769 42.24 4.79 61.89
N LEU A 770 42.99 3.70 61.84
CA LEU A 770 42.49 2.41 61.41
C LEU A 770 41.82 1.70 62.60
N VAL A 771 40.58 1.26 62.44
CA VAL A 771 39.83 0.58 63.50
C VAL A 771 39.37 -0.80 63.06
N GLY A 772 39.31 -1.75 64.00
CA GLY A 772 38.70 -3.06 63.74
C GLY A 772 39.61 -4.11 63.10
N ILE A 773 40.93 -3.96 63.20
CA ILE A 773 41.89 -4.96 62.73
C ILE A 773 41.73 -6.25 63.54
N THR A 774 41.40 -7.36 62.88
CA THR A 774 41.27 -8.68 63.52
C THR A 774 42.65 -9.29 63.79
N ALA A 775 42.74 -10.22 64.75
CA ALA A 775 44.00 -10.92 65.04
C ALA A 775 44.56 -11.71 63.84
N ALA A 776 43.67 -12.22 62.98
CA ALA A 776 44.04 -12.90 61.74
C ALA A 776 44.65 -11.92 60.72
N ALA A 777 44.03 -10.75 60.52
CA ALA A 777 44.56 -9.71 59.63
C ALA A 777 45.90 -9.15 60.12
N ALA A 778 46.03 -8.92 61.43
CA ALA A 778 47.29 -8.44 62.03
C ALA A 778 48.45 -9.44 61.84
N ARG A 779 48.20 -10.74 61.98
CA ARG A 779 49.21 -11.78 61.70
C ARG A 779 49.64 -11.79 60.24
N LEU A 780 48.68 -11.77 59.32
CA LEU A 780 48.96 -11.79 57.89
C LEU A 780 49.76 -10.56 57.44
N MET A 781 49.45 -9.37 57.96
CA MET A 781 50.23 -8.16 57.70
C MET A 781 51.69 -8.29 58.16
N VAL A 782 51.92 -8.91 59.33
CA VAL A 782 53.27 -9.13 59.86
C VAL A 782 54.02 -10.18 59.02
N ASP A 783 53.35 -11.27 58.65
CA ASP A 783 53.93 -12.34 57.85
C ASP A 783 54.32 -11.87 56.42
N GLU A 784 53.52 -10.97 55.84
CA GLU A 784 53.78 -10.32 54.54
C GLU A 784 54.78 -9.14 54.62
N GLY A 785 55.34 -8.85 55.80
CA GLY A 785 56.35 -7.80 55.98
C GLY A 785 55.82 -6.37 55.84
N VAL A 786 54.52 -6.15 56.07
CA VAL A 786 53.86 -4.87 55.91
C VAL A 786 54.16 -3.93 57.09
N ASP A 787 54.79 -2.79 56.81
CA ASP A 787 55.03 -1.73 57.79
C ASP A 787 53.91 -0.67 57.76
N LEU A 788 53.08 -0.65 58.80
CA LEU A 788 52.03 0.36 58.99
C LEU A 788 52.60 1.72 59.44
N GLY A 789 53.88 1.81 59.78
CA GLY A 789 54.61 3.04 60.07
C GLY A 789 53.92 3.93 61.11
N SER A 790 53.54 5.14 60.69
CA SER A 790 52.94 6.19 61.55
C SER A 790 51.40 6.21 61.55
N LEU A 791 50.73 5.17 61.05
CA LEU A 791 49.27 5.04 61.17
C LEU A 791 48.88 4.66 62.59
N ILE A 792 47.79 5.27 63.05
CA ILE A 792 47.26 5.00 64.38
C ILE A 792 46.21 3.90 64.26
N THR A 793 46.34 2.87 65.07
CA THR A 793 45.42 1.73 65.08
C THR A 793 44.66 1.64 66.41
N ARG A 794 43.39 1.24 66.36
CA ARG A 794 42.58 0.89 67.53
C ARG A 794 41.84 -0.41 67.27
N SER A 795 41.69 -1.25 68.29
CA SER A 795 41.07 -2.57 68.13
C SER A 795 39.57 -2.51 67.84
N THR A 796 38.88 -1.43 68.23
CA THR A 796 37.45 -1.24 68.00
C THR A 796 37.14 0.17 67.54
N LEU A 797 36.02 0.33 66.82
CA LEU A 797 35.50 1.65 66.42
C LEU A 797 35.28 2.56 67.64
N GLN A 798 34.79 2.01 68.75
CA GLN A 798 34.59 2.75 70.00
C GLN A 798 35.90 3.37 70.51
N LEU A 799 36.99 2.59 70.58
CA LEU A 799 38.30 3.09 71.00
C LEU A 799 38.90 4.09 69.99
N GLY A 800 38.59 3.92 68.71
CA GLY A 800 38.90 4.90 67.67
C GLY A 800 38.18 6.23 67.89
N PHE A 801 36.89 6.17 68.23
CA PHE A 801 36.09 7.34 68.52
C PHE A 801 36.54 8.07 69.80
N ASP A 802 36.83 7.34 70.87
CA ASP A 802 37.39 7.90 72.10
C ASP A 802 38.70 8.65 71.82
N TYR A 803 39.57 8.05 70.99
CA TYR A 803 40.80 8.70 70.54
C TYR A 803 40.51 9.95 69.70
N ALA A 804 39.58 9.89 68.75
CA ALA A 804 39.21 11.01 67.91
C ALA A 804 38.68 12.19 68.74
N LEU A 805 37.82 11.93 69.73
CA LEU A 805 37.30 12.94 70.65
C LEU A 805 38.41 13.62 71.45
N SER A 806 39.41 12.85 71.92
CA SER A 806 40.57 13.42 72.62
C SER A 806 41.37 14.40 71.76
N LYS A 807 41.35 14.24 70.43
CA LYS A 807 42.05 15.10 69.47
C LYS A 807 41.22 16.28 69.00
N THR A 808 39.90 16.16 69.01
CA THR A 808 38.98 17.23 68.61
C THR A 808 38.48 18.08 69.78
N GLY A 809 38.85 17.74 71.02
CA GLY A 809 38.47 18.49 72.22
C GLY A 809 37.08 18.16 72.75
N GLY A 810 36.50 17.04 72.31
CA GLY A 810 35.21 16.54 72.80
C GLY A 810 35.35 15.74 74.10
N GLN A 811 34.28 15.72 74.90
CA GLN A 811 34.17 14.88 76.09
C GLN A 811 32.89 14.05 76.02
N ILE A 812 32.97 12.77 76.40
CA ILE A 812 31.80 11.90 76.51
C ILE A 812 31.10 12.21 77.82
N VAL A 813 29.89 12.76 77.75
CA VAL A 813 29.04 13.00 78.91
C VAL A 813 28.06 11.83 79.06
N TYR A 814 28.33 10.94 80.00
CA TYR A 814 27.38 9.89 80.37
C TYR A 814 26.23 10.51 81.18
N ARG A 815 25.09 10.80 80.54
CA ARG A 815 23.85 11.07 81.29
C ARG A 815 23.31 9.75 81.83
N ARG A 816 23.30 9.59 83.16
CA ARG A 816 22.40 8.61 83.79
C ARG A 816 20.97 9.06 83.51
N SER A 817 20.18 8.24 82.81
CA SER A 817 18.73 8.44 82.72
C SER A 817 18.17 8.54 84.14
N PRO A 818 17.30 9.51 84.45
CA PRO A 818 16.57 9.50 85.71
C PRO A 818 15.78 8.20 85.77
N HIS A 819 15.80 7.53 86.92
CA HIS A 819 14.91 6.42 87.23
C HIS A 819 13.48 6.78 86.81
N ILE A 820 12.95 6.07 85.80
CA ILE A 820 11.50 5.95 85.65
C ILE A 820 11.07 5.09 86.83
N GLN A 821 10.51 5.72 87.87
CA GLN A 821 9.70 4.98 88.83
C GLN A 821 8.50 4.40 88.09
N PRO A 822 8.12 3.13 88.33
CA PRO A 822 6.94 2.57 87.71
C PRO A 822 5.69 3.19 88.32
N SER A 823 4.88 3.84 87.48
CA SER A 823 3.47 4.14 87.72
C SER A 823 2.71 4.00 86.41
#